data_AF-A0A252CEL5-F1
#
_entry.id   AF-A0A252CEL5-F1
#
_cell.length_a   1.000
_cell.length_b   1.000
_cell.length_c   1.000
_cell.angle_alpha   90.00
_cell.angle_beta   90.00
_cell.angle_gamma   90.00
#
_symmetry.space_group_name_H-M   'P 1'
#
loop_
_entity.id
_entity.type
_entity.pdbx_description
1 polymer ?
#
loop_
_entity_poly.entity_id
_entity_poly.type
_entity_poly.pdbx_seq_one_letter_code
_entity_poly.pdbx_strand_id
1 'polypeptide(L)'
;MDKAVKRSTGQETGDEGELVLERYLIRYCVTNKVRHDYGEDFICSIVDLNNNITEKMFYAQCKGHEVIDTNKEFHSETIRAVTLLQWVKRKNLTFLFLVNTTTDEIFYVDPTSQINDNLEKLQAHQSLSIRIPLKNRLDIQKEFPAAFTSAIDSFDFNLFDVNGPYIKTLEYLNTFTEKDWYSHEDESVIDDSEQSISIRYKNIHFFGFYWDPSGHLSGSCQINVARFKKMAESSIELGPKEILNYLYFGRDTLSSFEYGNNYRKYVRVPLPDYEQYNIGFGNSTIYLYPNELKELNKVIDLFIEKYTSKLLRYNERYNAFGYQPVNGNLNQIKLMTVSKTLWEEMLQYKEKYIVPNGEYEKGYCFEPFNGIIALATKESSPLTKFYITGRYKLSAYSSEPEVEVVWNSPDSLAYVKYEETSWYSTHDTYDFLVENIIMKIRTPYKQYKKHILKKQLIDDRTWFDGGENSPQKILLSSKKTYLLRTNLSKEKIEEVFISESHSYKLEINDIRTIRDLIHTLLKLSDFTRRRGYLIKDEIDELHFFAEQIIKTVNKLFINGDSYDDSNEKEYFERCFKRYEEDINSLCSQIKKKLSEKERSQLYATLLKEFYDLLGDFEKHLNFIDFKNYLHYLSKIISLYNDEKLIKFLAE
;
A
#
# COMPACT_ATOMS: atom_id res chain seq x y z
N MET A 1 -25.03 -2.95 18.33
CA MET A 1 -24.89 -3.23 19.77
C MET A 1 -23.43 -3.02 20.10
N ASP A 2 -23.08 -1.83 20.57
CA ASP A 2 -21.71 -1.50 20.96
C ASP A 2 -21.32 -2.34 22.17
N LYS A 3 -20.29 -3.18 22.00
CA LYS A 3 -19.66 -3.85 23.14
C LYS A 3 -19.04 -2.76 24.00
N ALA A 4 -19.60 -2.53 25.19
CA ALA A 4 -18.96 -1.72 26.21
C ALA A 4 -17.54 -2.27 26.44
N VAL A 5 -16.54 -1.43 26.18
CA VAL A 5 -15.13 -1.76 26.40
C VAL A 5 -14.95 -2.03 27.89
N LYS A 6 -14.63 -3.29 28.25
CA LYS A 6 -14.26 -3.63 29.63
C LYS A 6 -12.90 -2.99 29.93
N ARG A 7 -12.84 -2.23 31.02
CA ARG A 7 -11.60 -1.65 31.54
C ARG A 7 -10.67 -2.77 32.00
N SER A 8 -9.36 -2.56 31.89
CA SER A 8 -8.37 -3.48 32.46
C SER A 8 -8.23 -3.25 33.97
N THR A 9 -7.80 -4.26 34.71
CA THR A 9 -7.57 -4.16 36.17
C THR A 9 -6.60 -3.03 36.52
N GLY A 10 -5.56 -2.81 35.70
CA GLY A 10 -4.64 -1.69 35.90
C GLY A 10 -5.26 -0.31 35.66
N GLN A 11 -6.26 -0.19 34.78
CA GLN A 11 -7.02 1.06 34.62
C GLN A 11 -7.92 1.31 35.84
N GLU A 12 -8.50 0.25 36.42
CA GLU A 12 -9.31 0.36 37.63
C GLU A 12 -8.46 0.80 38.84
N THR A 13 -7.29 0.18 39.06
CA THR A 13 -6.36 0.59 40.12
C THR A 13 -5.82 2.01 39.92
N GLY A 14 -5.59 2.43 38.66
CA GLY A 14 -5.20 3.80 38.33
C GLY A 14 -6.28 4.82 38.68
N ASP A 15 -7.52 4.58 38.23
CA ASP A 15 -8.69 5.43 38.51
C ASP A 15 -8.93 5.56 40.03
N GLU A 16 -8.77 4.46 40.79
CA GLU A 16 -8.92 4.46 42.25
C GLU A 16 -7.81 5.26 42.93
N GLY A 17 -6.55 5.11 42.49
CA GLY A 17 -5.43 5.90 42.97
C GLY A 17 -5.63 7.40 42.75
N GLU A 18 -6.12 7.79 41.58
CA GLU A 18 -6.48 9.19 41.26
C GLU A 18 -7.55 9.74 42.22
N LEU A 19 -8.59 8.96 42.55
CA LEU A 19 -9.63 9.38 43.50
C LEU A 19 -9.08 9.61 44.91
N VAL A 20 -8.21 8.72 45.39
CA VAL A 20 -7.56 8.88 46.69
C VAL A 20 -6.71 10.16 46.73
N LEU A 21 -5.92 10.39 45.68
CA LEU A 21 -5.07 11.58 45.58
C LEU A 21 -5.91 12.87 45.48
N GLU A 22 -6.97 12.88 44.68
CA GLU A 22 -7.87 14.03 44.51
C GLU A 22 -8.50 14.43 45.86
N ARG A 23 -8.96 13.46 46.66
CA ARG A 23 -9.51 13.71 48.00
C ARG A 23 -8.52 14.39 48.94
N TYR A 24 -7.23 14.09 48.80
CA TYR A 24 -6.18 14.75 49.56
C TYR A 24 -5.94 16.17 49.03
N LEU A 25 -5.75 16.32 47.72
CA LEU A 25 -5.36 17.58 47.10
C LEU A 25 -6.43 18.67 47.25
N ILE A 26 -7.72 18.35 47.11
CA ILE A 26 -8.83 19.32 47.23
C ILE A 26 -8.87 20.01 48.61
N ARG A 27 -8.29 19.41 49.64
CA ARG A 27 -8.22 20.03 50.98
C ARG A 27 -7.27 21.22 51.03
N TYR A 28 -6.28 21.25 50.16
CA TYR A 28 -5.15 22.19 50.21
C TYR A 28 -4.92 22.93 48.89
N CYS A 29 -5.62 22.54 47.83
CA CYS A 29 -5.46 23.06 46.49
C CYS A 29 -6.83 23.22 45.81
N VAL A 30 -6.91 24.17 44.87
CA VAL A 30 -7.89 24.11 43.78
C VAL A 30 -7.36 23.10 42.77
N THR A 31 -8.00 21.93 42.70
CA THR A 31 -7.56 20.78 41.90
C THR A 31 -8.47 20.61 40.68
N ASN A 32 -7.86 20.58 39.48
CA ASN A 32 -8.55 20.33 38.22
C ASN A 32 -8.03 19.03 37.60
N LYS A 33 -8.92 18.07 37.36
CA LYS A 33 -8.58 16.81 36.69
C LYS A 33 -8.37 17.01 35.19
N VAL A 34 -7.28 16.50 34.66
CA VAL A 34 -6.93 16.54 33.22
C VAL A 34 -7.59 15.34 32.54
N ARG A 35 -8.36 15.58 31.45
CA ARG A 35 -9.14 14.54 30.76
C ARG A 35 -8.43 13.92 29.54
N HIS A 36 -7.25 14.44 29.20
CA HIS A 36 -6.47 14.01 28.05
C HIS A 36 -5.12 13.50 28.55
N ASP A 37 -4.57 12.44 27.94
CA ASP A 37 -3.30 11.82 28.32
C ASP A 37 -2.12 12.71 27.91
N TYR A 38 -1.92 13.82 28.62
CA TYR A 38 -0.78 14.73 28.48
C TYR A 38 0.38 14.36 29.42
N GLY A 39 0.30 13.22 30.09
CA GLY A 39 1.29 12.80 31.07
C GLY A 39 1.15 13.48 32.43
N GLU A 40 -0.01 14.07 32.75
CA GLU A 40 -0.38 14.51 34.10
C GLU A 40 -1.87 14.28 34.33
N ASP A 41 -2.26 14.02 35.58
CA ASP A 41 -3.65 13.69 35.93
C ASP A 41 -4.37 14.89 36.58
N PHE A 42 -3.62 15.79 37.25
CA PHE A 42 -4.19 16.98 37.90
C PHE A 42 -3.35 18.24 37.71
N ILE A 43 -4.04 19.38 37.70
CA ILE A 43 -3.47 20.73 37.84
C ILE A 43 -3.90 21.28 39.19
N CYS A 44 -2.94 21.67 40.04
CA CYS A 44 -3.20 22.07 41.43
C CYS A 44 -2.67 23.47 41.71
N SER A 45 -3.54 24.37 42.16
CA SER A 45 -3.17 25.68 42.70
C SER A 45 -3.30 25.67 44.22
N ILE A 46 -2.20 25.90 44.95
CA ILE A 46 -2.19 25.84 46.42
C ILE A 46 -3.03 26.98 46.98
N VAL A 47 -3.82 26.73 48.03
CA VAL A 47 -4.56 27.76 48.77
C VAL A 47 -3.92 28.08 50.11
N ASP A 48 -4.08 29.31 50.59
CA ASP A 48 -3.65 29.72 51.93
C ASP A 48 -4.65 29.29 53.02
N LEU A 49 -4.33 29.60 54.29
CA LEU A 49 -5.21 29.30 55.44
C LEU A 49 -6.58 30.00 55.38
N ASN A 50 -6.73 31.01 54.52
CA ASN A 50 -7.97 31.75 54.30
C ASN A 50 -8.71 31.26 53.04
N ASN A 51 -8.30 30.14 52.43
CA ASN A 51 -8.81 29.60 51.17
C ASN A 51 -8.60 30.51 49.94
N ASN A 52 -7.67 31.45 49.99
CA ASN A 52 -7.29 32.21 48.81
C ASN A 52 -6.27 31.43 47.97
N ILE A 53 -6.45 31.44 46.65
CA ILE A 53 -5.48 30.86 45.71
C ILE A 53 -4.17 31.63 45.83
N THR A 54 -3.08 30.91 46.10
CA THR A 54 -1.72 31.44 46.06
C THR A 54 -1.18 31.46 44.63
N GLU A 55 -0.06 32.15 44.40
CA GLU A 55 0.61 32.14 43.10
C GLU A 55 1.30 30.80 42.77
N LYS A 56 1.32 29.85 43.70
CA LYS A 56 2.04 28.58 43.57
C LYS A 56 1.15 27.50 42.96
N MET A 57 1.59 26.97 41.82
CA MET A 57 0.91 25.92 41.06
C MET A 57 1.86 24.78 40.72
N PHE A 58 1.32 23.55 40.67
CA PHE A 58 2.05 22.38 40.22
C PHE A 58 1.14 21.42 39.44
N TYR A 59 1.76 20.56 38.63
CA TYR A 59 1.10 19.41 38.01
C TYR A 59 1.30 18.17 38.87
N ALA A 60 0.35 17.24 38.84
CA ALA A 60 0.43 15.98 39.54
C ALA A 60 0.21 14.81 38.58
N GLN A 61 1.15 13.86 38.57
CA GLN A 61 0.95 12.53 37.99
C GLN A 61 0.75 11.53 39.13
N CYS A 62 -0.33 10.76 39.06
CA CYS A 62 -0.67 9.68 39.95
C CYS A 62 -0.23 8.33 39.37
N LYS A 63 0.24 7.43 40.25
CA LYS A 63 0.40 6.00 40.01
C LYS A 63 -0.22 5.24 41.17
N GLY A 64 -1.34 4.56 40.90
CA GLY A 64 -2.07 3.75 41.88
C GLY A 64 -1.57 2.31 41.92
N HIS A 65 -1.36 1.79 43.13
CA HIS A 65 -0.96 0.40 43.38
C HIS A 65 -1.80 -0.18 44.52
N GLU A 66 -2.13 -1.46 44.45
CA GLU A 66 -2.84 -2.16 45.53
C GLU A 66 -1.89 -2.51 46.70
N VAL A 67 -0.61 -2.77 46.40
CA VAL A 67 0.40 -3.20 47.37
C VAL A 67 1.70 -2.44 47.15
N ILE A 68 2.18 -1.79 48.21
CA ILE A 68 3.47 -1.11 48.25
C ILE A 68 4.27 -1.68 49.43
N ASP A 69 5.48 -2.17 49.17
CA ASP A 69 6.39 -2.65 50.22
C ASP A 69 7.05 -1.48 50.96
N THR A 70 6.43 -1.06 52.06
CA THR A 70 6.86 0.07 52.89
C THR A 70 8.14 -0.17 53.69
N ASN A 71 8.71 -1.39 53.65
CA ASN A 71 10.00 -1.68 54.31
C ASN A 71 11.21 -1.21 53.48
N LYS A 72 11.00 -0.84 52.21
CA LYS A 72 12.05 -0.29 51.34
C LYS A 72 12.23 1.21 51.56
N GLU A 73 13.42 1.71 51.23
CA GLU A 73 13.69 3.16 51.28
C GLU A 73 12.92 3.93 50.20
N PHE A 74 12.76 3.32 49.02
CA PHE A 74 12.08 3.91 47.87
C PHE A 74 11.29 2.86 47.08
N HIS A 75 10.28 3.34 46.36
CA HIS A 75 9.61 2.62 45.28
C HIS A 75 10.13 3.12 43.92
N SER A 76 10.23 2.24 42.93
CA SER A 76 10.73 2.59 41.60
C SER A 76 9.60 2.56 40.59
N GLU A 77 9.21 3.73 40.07
CA GLU A 77 8.21 3.84 39.01
C GLU A 77 8.85 4.05 37.66
N THR A 78 8.42 3.28 36.65
CA THR A 78 8.98 3.39 35.29
C THR A 78 8.11 4.29 34.44
N ILE A 79 8.65 5.44 34.03
CA ILE A 79 7.93 6.45 33.25
C ILE A 79 8.53 6.54 31.85
N ARG A 80 7.67 6.64 30.82
CA ARG A 80 8.10 6.79 29.42
C ARG A 80 8.90 8.07 29.22
N ALA A 81 9.94 8.01 28.39
CA ALA A 81 10.79 9.17 28.10
C ALA A 81 9.98 10.35 27.53
N VAL A 82 8.98 10.09 26.68
CA VAL A 82 8.11 11.13 26.11
C VAL A 82 7.36 11.93 27.17
N THR A 83 6.85 11.27 28.22
CA THR A 83 6.15 11.91 29.35
C THR A 83 7.10 12.76 30.17
N LEU A 84 8.30 12.23 30.48
CA LEU A 84 9.31 12.98 31.24
C LEU A 84 9.81 14.21 30.48
N LEU A 85 10.00 14.09 29.17
CA LEU A 85 10.38 15.22 28.31
C LEU A 85 9.26 16.27 28.21
N GLN A 86 8.00 15.87 28.31
CA GLN A 86 6.87 16.82 28.42
C GLN A 86 6.94 17.59 29.74
N TRP A 87 7.19 16.93 30.88
CA TRP A 87 7.33 17.60 32.18
C TRP A 87 8.42 18.65 32.17
N VAL A 88 9.58 18.34 31.57
CA VAL A 88 10.70 19.29 31.44
C VAL A 88 10.32 20.51 30.61
N LYS A 89 9.46 20.37 29.59
CA LYS A 89 9.03 21.50 28.75
C LYS A 89 7.99 22.40 29.44
N ARG A 90 7.39 21.96 30.55
CA ARG A 90 6.43 22.78 31.31
C ARG A 90 7.16 23.85 32.10
N LYS A 91 6.51 25.00 32.27
CA LYS A 91 6.98 26.12 33.09
C LYS A 91 6.58 26.00 34.58
N ASN A 92 6.02 24.86 34.99
CA ASN A 92 5.71 24.57 36.39
C ASN A 92 6.15 23.14 36.71
N LEU A 93 6.49 22.90 37.98
CA LEU A 93 6.91 21.61 38.49
C LEU A 93 5.80 20.54 38.36
N THR A 94 6.19 19.32 38.01
CA THR A 94 5.31 18.13 38.04
C THR A 94 5.75 17.20 39.17
N PHE A 95 4.90 16.96 40.15
CA PHE A 95 5.13 15.96 41.19
C PHE A 95 4.63 14.60 40.75
N LEU A 96 5.41 13.56 41.02
CA LEU A 96 4.99 12.18 40.86
C LEU A 96 4.51 11.65 42.22
N PHE A 97 3.27 11.18 42.24
CA PHE A 97 2.61 10.61 43.41
C PHE A 97 2.44 9.11 43.24
N LEU A 98 2.77 8.38 44.30
CA LEU A 98 2.53 6.95 44.43
C LEU A 98 1.44 6.74 45.48
N VAL A 99 0.37 6.05 45.11
CA VAL A 99 -0.82 5.88 45.94
C VAL A 99 -1.07 4.42 46.22
N ASN A 100 -1.11 4.04 47.51
CA ASN A 100 -1.62 2.75 47.94
C ASN A 100 -3.15 2.81 47.99
N THR A 101 -3.82 2.14 47.07
CA THR A 101 -5.29 2.10 46.99
C THR A 101 -5.93 1.28 48.12
N THR A 102 -5.17 0.39 48.77
CA THR A 102 -5.66 -0.42 49.89
C THR A 102 -5.54 0.30 51.23
N THR A 103 -4.46 1.05 51.43
CA THR A 103 -4.16 1.74 52.72
C THR A 103 -4.44 3.24 52.69
N ASP A 104 -4.82 3.80 51.54
CA ASP A 104 -4.94 5.24 51.26
C ASP A 104 -3.65 6.03 51.55
N GLU A 105 -2.49 5.37 51.59
CA GLU A 105 -1.20 6.03 51.80
C GLU A 105 -0.70 6.68 50.50
N ILE A 106 -0.25 7.93 50.60
CA ILE A 106 0.25 8.71 49.46
C ILE A 106 1.71 9.09 49.71
N PHE A 107 2.57 8.77 48.74
CA PHE A 107 3.98 9.15 48.72
C PHE A 107 4.26 10.06 47.52
N TYR A 108 5.30 10.89 47.61
CA TYR A 108 5.59 11.86 46.54
C TYR A 108 7.09 12.10 46.31
N VAL A 109 7.41 12.56 45.11
CA VAL A 109 8.75 13.03 44.75
C VAL A 109 8.67 14.18 43.73
N ASP A 110 9.59 15.14 43.88
CA ASP A 110 10.00 16.03 42.79
C ASP A 110 11.00 15.25 41.90
N PRO A 111 10.63 14.87 40.66
CA PRO A 111 11.48 14.07 39.80
C PRO A 111 12.55 14.88 39.05
N THR A 112 12.57 16.22 39.17
CA THR A 112 13.39 17.09 38.31
C THR A 112 14.89 16.76 38.36
N SER A 113 15.47 16.54 39.54
CA SER A 113 16.89 16.17 39.65
C SER A 113 17.19 14.83 38.99
N GLN A 114 16.36 13.82 39.21
CA GLN A 114 16.51 12.49 38.62
C GLN A 114 16.38 12.52 37.09
N ILE A 115 15.51 13.38 36.56
CA ILE A 115 15.36 13.62 35.12
C ILE A 115 16.62 14.30 34.57
N ASN A 116 17.07 15.39 35.21
CA ASN A 116 18.22 16.17 34.75
C ASN A 116 19.52 15.34 34.74
N ASP A 117 19.76 14.56 35.80
CA ASP A 117 20.93 13.68 35.91
C ASP A 117 20.95 12.56 34.85
N ASN A 118 19.82 12.31 34.18
CA ASN A 118 19.66 11.25 33.18
C ASN A 118 19.17 11.78 31.81
N LEU A 119 19.30 13.08 31.53
CA LEU A 119 18.84 13.71 30.28
C LEU A 119 19.40 13.04 29.01
N GLU A 120 20.69 12.71 28.99
CA GLU A 120 21.31 12.02 27.86
C GLU A 120 20.77 10.58 27.71
N LYS A 121 20.45 9.92 28.83
CA LYS A 121 19.91 8.55 28.82
C LYS A 121 18.45 8.51 28.38
N LEU A 122 17.67 9.56 28.62
CA LEU A 122 16.29 9.71 28.17
C LEU A 122 16.18 9.72 26.64
N GLN A 123 17.26 10.04 25.90
CA GLN A 123 17.29 9.97 24.44
C GLN A 123 17.58 8.57 23.90
N ALA A 124 18.24 7.72 24.70
CA ALA A 124 18.62 6.35 24.32
C ALA A 124 17.63 5.28 24.81
N HIS A 125 16.84 5.57 25.86
CA HIS A 125 15.92 4.63 26.49
C HIS A 125 14.47 5.05 26.27
N GLN A 126 13.56 4.08 26.11
CA GLN A 126 12.12 4.33 26.01
C GLN A 126 11.49 4.78 27.34
N SER A 127 12.18 4.60 28.47
CA SER A 127 11.69 4.93 29.81
C SER A 127 12.82 5.15 30.82
N LEU A 128 12.52 5.86 31.91
CA LEU A 128 13.41 6.04 33.07
C LEU A 128 12.67 5.58 34.35
N SER A 129 13.40 4.92 35.24
CA SER A 129 12.89 4.54 36.56
C SER A 129 13.13 5.68 37.55
N ILE A 130 12.04 6.31 38.01
CA ILE A 130 12.03 7.35 39.03
C ILE A 130 11.90 6.72 40.40
N ARG A 131 12.81 7.06 41.32
CA ARG A 131 12.78 6.59 42.71
C ARG A 131 11.92 7.55 43.54
N ILE A 132 10.87 7.01 44.15
CA ILE A 132 9.93 7.72 45.02
C ILE A 132 10.26 7.33 46.48
N PRO A 133 10.82 8.24 47.30
CA PRO A 133 11.18 7.93 48.68
C PRO A 133 9.95 7.63 49.53
N LEU A 134 9.91 6.47 50.19
CA LEU A 134 8.76 6.08 51.03
C LEU A 134 8.72 6.83 52.37
N LYS A 135 9.80 7.53 52.72
CA LYS A 135 9.82 8.51 53.82
C LYS A 135 8.99 9.77 53.51
N ASN A 136 8.78 10.10 52.23
CA ASN A 136 8.00 11.25 51.79
C ASN A 136 6.51 10.90 51.76
N ARG A 137 5.95 10.57 52.92
CA ARG A 137 4.54 10.19 53.07
C ARG A 137 3.69 11.41 53.44
N LEU A 138 2.58 11.59 52.74
CA LEU A 138 1.59 12.62 53.06
C LEU A 138 0.75 12.18 54.25
N ASP A 139 0.53 13.11 55.17
CA ASP A 139 -0.31 12.91 56.34
C ASP A 139 -1.58 13.75 56.15
N ILE A 140 -2.72 13.06 56.06
CA ILE A 140 -4.05 13.66 55.83
C ILE A 140 -4.44 14.59 56.99
N GLN A 141 -3.86 14.39 58.19
CA GLN A 141 -4.18 15.17 59.39
C GLN A 141 -3.27 16.38 59.61
N LYS A 142 -2.22 16.55 58.80
CA LYS A 142 -1.27 17.66 58.91
C LYS A 142 -1.48 18.69 57.81
N GLU A 143 -0.97 19.89 58.05
CA GLU A 143 -0.92 20.97 57.05
C GLU A 143 -0.23 20.52 55.77
N PHE A 144 -0.53 21.22 54.66
CA PHE A 144 0.09 20.95 53.37
C PHE A 144 1.63 21.04 53.50
N PRO A 145 2.40 20.05 53.02
CA PRO A 145 3.81 19.98 53.38
C PRO A 145 4.59 21.17 52.78
N ALA A 146 5.29 21.92 53.64
CA ALA A 146 6.13 23.05 53.22
C ALA A 146 7.18 22.65 52.16
N ALA A 147 7.57 21.38 52.13
CA ALA A 147 8.46 20.80 51.12
C ALA A 147 7.95 21.00 49.68
N PHE A 148 6.63 21.01 49.44
CA PHE A 148 6.07 21.30 48.12
C PHE A 148 6.36 22.74 47.72
N THR A 149 6.05 23.69 48.61
CA THR A 149 6.28 25.11 48.35
C THR A 149 7.77 25.42 48.14
N SER A 150 8.67 24.79 48.91
CA SER A 150 10.12 24.95 48.73
C SER A 150 10.62 24.34 47.41
N ALA A 151 10.07 23.21 46.98
CA ALA A 151 10.43 22.60 45.70
C ALA A 151 9.94 23.45 44.52
N ILE A 152 8.73 24.01 44.59
CA ILE A 152 8.21 24.96 43.59
C ILE A 152 9.10 26.21 43.52
N ASP A 153 9.42 26.83 44.66
CA ASP A 153 10.28 28.02 44.70
C ASP A 153 11.68 27.72 44.11
N SER A 154 12.23 26.55 44.41
CA SER A 154 13.51 26.11 43.85
C SER A 154 13.42 25.85 42.34
N PHE A 155 12.31 25.30 41.86
CA PHE A 155 12.07 25.08 40.44
C PHE A 155 11.96 26.42 39.69
N ASP A 156 11.15 27.35 40.20
CA ASP A 156 10.95 28.67 39.60
C ASP A 156 12.25 29.47 39.56
N PHE A 157 13.06 29.42 40.63
CA PHE A 157 14.39 30.03 40.63
C PHE A 157 15.27 29.47 39.51
N ASN A 158 15.29 28.15 39.35
CA ASN A 158 16.07 27.47 38.30
C ASN A 158 15.52 27.70 36.88
N LEU A 159 14.23 28.04 36.74
CA LEU A 159 13.58 28.36 35.48
C LEU A 159 14.13 29.66 34.86
N PHE A 160 14.45 30.64 35.70
CA PHE A 160 14.89 31.99 35.28
C PHE A 160 16.40 32.22 35.42
N ASP A 161 17.16 31.28 35.97
CA ASP A 161 18.62 31.32 35.95
C ASP A 161 19.12 30.97 34.54
N VAL A 162 19.74 31.95 33.87
CA VAL A 162 20.33 31.81 32.52
C VAL A 162 21.40 30.72 32.48
N ASN A 163 22.07 30.44 33.60
CA ASN A 163 23.04 29.34 33.74
C ASN A 163 22.46 28.11 34.46
N GLY A 164 21.16 28.15 34.76
CA GLY A 164 20.43 27.16 35.52
C GLY A 164 20.31 25.83 34.78
N PRO A 165 20.10 24.71 35.50
CA PRO A 165 19.94 23.39 34.91
C PRO A 165 18.80 23.33 33.89
N TYR A 166 17.72 24.09 34.13
CA TYR A 166 16.53 24.10 33.27
C TYR A 166 16.80 24.74 31.91
N ILE A 167 17.42 25.93 31.86
CA ILE A 167 17.76 26.60 30.60
C ILE A 167 18.73 25.75 29.78
N LYS A 168 19.77 25.18 30.40
CA LYS A 168 20.69 24.24 29.73
C LYS A 168 19.98 23.02 29.16
N THR A 169 18.99 22.52 29.88
CA THR A 169 18.17 21.39 29.43
C THR A 169 17.31 21.78 28.23
N LEU A 170 16.66 22.94 28.25
CA LEU A 170 15.91 23.45 27.10
C LEU A 170 16.81 23.72 25.90
N GLU A 171 17.97 24.34 26.08
CA GLU A 171 18.97 24.53 25.03
C GLU A 171 19.41 23.20 24.43
N TYR A 172 19.70 22.19 25.26
CA TYR A 172 20.06 20.85 24.81
C TYR A 172 18.94 20.15 24.03
N LEU A 173 17.68 20.31 24.46
CA LEU A 173 16.50 19.76 23.78
C LEU A 173 16.22 20.48 22.44
N ASN A 174 16.59 21.76 22.33
CA ASN A 174 16.39 22.58 21.13
C ASN A 174 17.60 22.58 20.18
N THR A 175 18.77 22.13 20.63
CA THR A 175 20.00 22.08 19.82
C THR A 175 20.19 20.71 19.21
N PHE A 176 20.33 20.67 17.89
CA PHE A 176 20.60 19.47 17.11
C PHE A 176 21.98 19.58 16.44
N THR A 177 22.79 18.53 16.57
CA THR A 177 24.17 18.50 16.04
C THR A 177 24.45 17.19 15.32
N GLU A 178 25.57 17.13 14.60
CA GLU A 178 25.98 15.90 13.91
C GLU A 178 26.15 14.71 14.86
N LYS A 179 26.44 14.95 16.15
CA LYS A 179 26.52 13.90 17.18
C LYS A 179 25.21 13.14 17.38
N ASP A 180 24.09 13.75 17.01
CA ASP A 180 22.76 13.15 17.15
C ASP A 180 22.39 12.25 15.93
N TRP A 181 23.20 12.27 14.87
CA TRP A 181 22.99 11.50 13.63
C TRP A 181 22.92 9.99 13.87
N TYR A 182 22.24 9.28 12.97
CA TYR A 182 22.17 7.82 12.98
C TYR A 182 23.38 7.14 12.32
N SER A 183 24.08 7.87 11.45
CA SER A 183 25.34 7.46 10.83
C SER A 183 26.18 8.69 10.51
N HIS A 184 27.50 8.58 10.70
CA HIS A 184 28.48 9.60 10.29
C HIS A 184 29.18 9.26 8.97
N GLU A 185 28.80 8.14 8.34
CA GLU A 185 29.35 7.73 7.05
C GLU A 185 28.69 8.51 5.91
N ASP A 186 29.43 8.74 4.83
CA ASP A 186 28.90 9.33 3.60
C ASP A 186 28.03 8.34 2.80
N GLU A 187 28.11 7.06 3.15
CA GLU A 187 27.29 5.97 2.64
C GLU A 187 26.21 5.53 3.64
N SER A 188 25.21 4.80 3.14
CA SER A 188 24.10 4.31 3.95
C SER A 188 24.51 3.02 4.67
N VAL A 189 24.33 2.98 5.99
CA VAL A 189 24.54 1.77 6.79
C VAL A 189 23.27 0.93 6.73
N ILE A 190 23.34 -0.22 6.07
CA ILE A 190 22.19 -1.09 5.79
C ILE A 190 22.34 -2.40 6.56
N ASP A 191 21.30 -2.75 7.32
CA ASP A 191 21.11 -4.07 7.91
C ASP A 191 19.86 -4.69 7.27
N ASP A 192 20.06 -5.65 6.38
CA ASP A 192 19.04 -6.23 5.49
C ASP A 192 18.89 -7.73 5.76
N SER A 193 17.67 -8.13 6.08
CA SER A 193 17.29 -9.51 6.37
C SER A 193 16.19 -9.98 5.41
N GLU A 194 15.77 -11.23 5.54
CA GLU A 194 14.65 -11.75 4.74
C GLU A 194 13.33 -11.01 5.04
N GLN A 195 13.11 -10.59 6.29
CA GLN A 195 11.82 -10.06 6.75
C GLN A 195 11.81 -8.53 6.88
N SER A 196 12.94 -7.91 7.15
CA SER A 196 13.04 -6.47 7.38
C SER A 196 14.35 -5.86 6.91
N ILE A 197 14.37 -4.54 6.80
CA ILE A 197 15.54 -3.74 6.48
C ILE A 197 15.61 -2.50 7.38
N SER A 198 16.81 -2.20 7.86
CA SER A 198 17.14 -1.01 8.63
C SER A 198 18.20 -0.22 7.85
N ILE A 199 17.88 1.03 7.50
CA ILE A 199 18.75 1.92 6.74
C ILE A 199 19.03 3.15 7.60
N ARG A 200 20.30 3.36 7.95
CA ARG A 200 20.76 4.55 8.67
C ARG A 200 21.59 5.41 7.74
N TYR A 201 21.17 6.65 7.56
CA TYR A 201 21.89 7.62 6.73
C TYR A 201 21.77 9.02 7.32
N LYS A 202 22.87 9.55 7.86
CA LYS A 202 22.94 10.89 8.46
C LYS A 202 21.77 11.14 9.43
N ASN A 203 20.87 12.06 9.10
CA ASN A 203 19.76 12.45 9.96
C ASN A 203 18.58 11.48 9.93
N ILE A 204 18.58 10.49 9.05
CA ILE A 204 17.42 9.63 8.82
C ILE A 204 17.74 8.18 9.22
N HIS A 205 16.82 7.59 9.97
CA HIS A 205 16.75 6.15 10.18
C HIS A 205 15.43 5.64 9.66
N PHE A 206 15.50 4.78 8.65
CA PHE A 206 14.37 4.07 8.10
C PHE A 206 14.41 2.62 8.56
N PHE A 207 13.30 2.13 9.08
CA PHE A 207 13.12 0.71 9.39
C PHE A 207 11.84 0.22 8.72
N GLY A 208 11.92 -0.86 7.95
CA GLY A 208 10.77 -1.38 7.22
C GLY A 208 10.70 -2.90 7.25
N PHE A 209 9.49 -3.42 7.42
CA PHE A 209 9.18 -4.81 7.16
C PHE A 209 8.83 -4.98 5.68
N TYR A 210 9.42 -6.00 5.08
CA TYR A 210 9.03 -6.41 3.74
C TYR A 210 7.60 -6.95 3.76
N TRP A 211 6.97 -6.92 2.59
CA TRP A 211 5.73 -7.63 2.41
C TRP A 211 6.00 -9.15 2.49
N ASP A 212 5.25 -9.80 3.36
CA ASP A 212 5.19 -11.24 3.59
C ASP A 212 3.73 -11.70 3.46
N PRO A 213 3.45 -12.75 2.65
CA PRO A 213 2.10 -13.30 2.50
C PRO A 213 1.51 -13.92 3.78
N SER A 214 2.33 -14.26 4.79
CA SER A 214 1.96 -15.07 5.95
C SER A 214 1.68 -14.32 7.26
N GLY A 215 2.03 -13.03 7.38
CA GLY A 215 2.25 -12.39 8.69
C GLY A 215 1.43 -11.12 9.03
N HIS A 216 1.18 -10.92 10.33
CA HIS A 216 0.82 -9.64 10.95
C HIS A 216 2.09 -8.79 11.11
N LEU A 217 2.11 -7.53 10.65
CA LEU A 217 3.25 -6.58 10.50
C LEU A 217 3.96 -6.57 9.13
N SER A 218 3.62 -7.50 8.24
CA SER A 218 3.99 -7.47 6.82
C SER A 218 3.72 -6.09 6.21
N GLY A 219 4.75 -5.50 5.58
CA GLY A 219 4.63 -4.26 4.85
C GLY A 219 4.40 -2.98 5.66
N SER A 220 4.88 -2.89 6.90
CA SER A 220 4.89 -1.64 7.66
C SER A 220 6.28 -1.01 7.70
N CYS A 221 6.39 0.31 7.87
CA CYS A 221 7.68 0.95 8.11
C CYS A 221 7.58 2.10 9.11
N GLN A 222 8.74 2.46 9.64
CA GLN A 222 8.96 3.56 10.57
C GLN A 222 10.09 4.44 10.04
N ILE A 223 9.85 5.75 10.00
CA ILE A 223 10.81 6.76 9.57
C ILE A 223 11.10 7.66 10.77
N ASN A 224 12.35 7.72 11.17
CA ASN A 224 12.82 8.55 12.28
C ASN A 224 13.79 9.60 11.77
N VAL A 225 13.60 10.84 12.23
CA VAL A 225 14.48 11.97 11.94
C VAL A 225 15.21 12.34 13.21
N ALA A 226 16.54 12.40 13.15
CA ALA A 226 17.38 12.59 14.31
C ALA A 226 17.05 13.88 15.08
N ARG A 227 16.70 14.96 14.36
CA ARG A 227 16.26 16.23 14.94
C ARG A 227 14.98 16.10 15.78
N PHE A 228 14.12 15.14 15.48
CA PHE A 228 12.89 14.88 16.21
C PHE A 228 13.04 13.88 17.37
N LYS A 229 14.22 13.25 17.56
CA LYS A 229 14.47 12.37 18.73
C LYS A 229 14.20 13.06 20.07
N LYS A 230 14.39 14.38 20.13
CA LYS A 230 14.17 15.22 21.33
C LYS A 230 12.72 15.74 21.44
N MET A 231 11.84 15.31 20.54
CA MET A 231 10.42 15.63 20.50
C MET A 231 9.56 14.43 20.92
N ALA A 232 8.33 14.69 21.37
CA ALA A 232 7.43 13.64 21.87
C ALA A 232 6.92 12.70 20.76
N GLU A 233 6.83 13.21 19.52
CA GLU A 233 6.49 12.45 18.32
C GLU A 233 7.71 12.43 17.40
N SER A 234 8.50 11.35 17.47
CA SER A 234 9.80 11.25 16.79
C SER A 234 9.80 10.33 15.57
N SER A 235 8.69 9.63 15.33
CA SER A 235 8.58 8.58 14.31
C SER A 235 7.32 8.70 13.47
N ILE A 236 7.46 8.53 12.16
CA ILE A 236 6.35 8.37 11.22
C ILE A 236 6.18 6.88 10.94
N GLU A 237 4.99 6.35 11.16
CA GLU A 237 4.65 4.96 10.86
C GLU A 237 3.76 4.90 9.61
N LEU A 238 4.06 3.98 8.70
CA LEU A 238 3.28 3.74 7.48
C LEU A 238 2.89 2.26 7.38
N GLY A 239 1.64 2.01 6.98
CA GLY A 239 1.17 0.69 6.59
C GLY A 239 1.48 0.35 5.13
N PRO A 240 1.16 -0.88 4.66
CA PRO A 240 1.50 -1.36 3.32
C PRO A 240 0.94 -0.49 2.19
N LYS A 241 -0.32 -0.09 2.32
CA LYS A 241 -0.98 0.79 1.34
C LYS A 241 -0.30 2.15 1.28
N GLU A 242 0.09 2.71 2.43
CA GLU A 242 0.73 4.02 2.52
C GLU A 242 2.16 3.98 1.96
N ILE A 243 2.90 2.90 2.21
CA ILE A 243 4.21 2.65 1.60
C ILE A 243 4.10 2.74 0.07
N LEU A 244 3.19 1.97 -0.53
CA LEU A 244 3.04 1.96 -1.98
C LEU A 244 2.49 3.28 -2.52
N ASN A 245 1.54 3.90 -1.82
CA ASN A 245 0.97 5.16 -2.26
C ASN A 245 1.98 6.31 -2.19
N TYR A 246 2.80 6.40 -1.13
CA TYR A 246 3.71 7.53 -0.93
C TYR A 246 5.11 7.28 -1.45
N LEU A 247 5.69 6.10 -1.19
CA LEU A 247 7.12 5.86 -1.40
C LEU A 247 7.47 5.39 -2.81
N TYR A 248 6.54 4.76 -3.53
CA TYR A 248 6.80 4.22 -4.87
C TYR A 248 6.83 5.29 -5.97
N PHE A 249 5.83 6.18 -5.97
CA PHE A 249 5.70 7.19 -7.00
C PHE A 249 6.74 8.30 -6.81
N GLY A 250 7.44 8.64 -7.89
CA GLY A 250 8.56 9.57 -7.87
C GLY A 250 9.86 8.99 -7.31
N ARG A 251 10.02 7.66 -7.21
CA ARG A 251 11.31 7.06 -6.86
C ARG A 251 12.42 7.54 -7.79
N ASP A 252 13.60 7.76 -7.23
CA ASP A 252 14.80 8.27 -7.91
C ASP A 252 14.67 9.68 -8.54
N THR A 253 13.52 10.34 -8.41
CA THR A 253 13.36 11.71 -8.89
C THR A 253 13.91 12.71 -7.88
N LEU A 254 14.39 13.86 -8.36
CA LEU A 254 14.70 14.97 -7.46
C LEU A 254 13.40 15.55 -6.88
N SER A 255 13.49 16.14 -5.69
CA SER A 255 12.42 16.99 -5.17
C SER A 255 12.25 18.20 -6.09
N SER A 256 11.28 18.15 -6.99
CA SER A 256 10.98 19.22 -7.93
C SER A 256 9.78 20.02 -7.40
N PHE A 257 10.01 21.28 -7.05
CA PHE A 257 8.97 22.22 -6.67
C PHE A 257 8.88 23.35 -7.69
N GLU A 258 8.52 22.97 -8.90
CA GLU A 258 7.80 23.89 -9.78
C GLU A 258 6.32 23.68 -9.51
N TYR A 259 5.55 24.76 -9.41
CA TYR A 259 4.11 24.72 -9.13
C TYR A 259 3.41 23.71 -10.08
N GLY A 260 2.99 22.56 -9.53
CA GLY A 260 2.35 21.46 -10.28
C GLY A 260 3.21 20.24 -10.65
N ASN A 261 4.51 20.20 -10.33
CA ASN A 261 5.44 19.15 -10.82
C ASN A 261 6.14 18.33 -9.71
N ASN A 262 5.48 18.04 -8.59
CA ASN A 262 6.07 17.17 -7.58
C ASN A 262 5.73 15.69 -7.83
N TYR A 263 6.74 14.89 -8.16
CA TYR A 263 6.57 13.46 -8.42
C TYR A 263 6.56 12.62 -7.14
N ARG A 264 7.15 13.11 -6.05
CA ARG A 264 7.18 12.44 -4.75
C ARG A 264 5.94 12.85 -3.95
N LYS A 265 4.95 11.95 -3.89
CA LYS A 265 3.63 12.23 -3.30
C LYS A 265 3.65 12.66 -1.84
N TYR A 266 4.66 12.25 -1.06
CA TYR A 266 4.79 12.67 0.35
C TYR A 266 5.32 14.09 0.53
N VAL A 267 5.80 14.73 -0.52
CA VAL A 267 6.33 16.09 -0.45
C VAL A 267 5.22 17.04 -0.91
N ARG A 268 4.70 17.90 -0.01
CA ARG A 268 3.47 18.67 -0.27
C ARG A 268 3.73 20.05 -0.87
N VAL A 269 4.41 20.94 -0.13
CA VAL A 269 4.64 22.35 -0.50
C VAL A 269 6.01 22.81 0.03
N PRO A 270 6.77 23.63 -0.72
CA PRO A 270 7.97 24.25 -0.17
C PRO A 270 7.57 25.47 0.67
N LEU A 271 8.27 25.69 1.77
CA LEU A 271 8.06 26.83 2.66
C LEU A 271 9.28 27.75 2.56
N PRO A 272 9.34 28.63 1.54
CA PRO A 272 10.53 29.43 1.25
C PRO A 272 10.90 30.36 2.41
N ASP A 273 9.91 30.90 3.14
CA ASP A 273 10.13 31.78 4.30
C ASP A 273 10.85 31.08 5.47
N TYR A 274 10.84 29.73 5.49
CA TYR A 274 11.43 28.91 6.53
C TYR A 274 12.55 28.01 6.03
N GLU A 275 12.91 28.09 4.74
CA GLU A 275 13.84 27.19 4.06
C GLU A 275 13.53 25.69 4.32
N GLN A 276 12.25 25.34 4.36
CA GLN A 276 11.79 24.00 4.72
C GLN A 276 10.82 23.43 3.68
N TYR A 277 10.60 22.13 3.75
CA TYR A 277 9.60 21.41 2.97
C TYR A 277 8.54 20.81 3.89
N ASN A 278 7.28 20.99 3.54
CA ASN A 278 6.17 20.28 4.19
C ASN A 278 6.14 18.84 3.64
N ILE A 279 6.39 17.88 4.52
CA ILE A 279 6.34 16.46 4.23
C ILE A 279 5.10 15.89 4.92
N GLY A 280 4.28 15.16 4.17
CA GLY A 280 3.04 14.61 4.69
C GLY A 280 2.80 13.17 4.27
N PHE A 281 2.53 12.34 5.26
CA PHE A 281 2.13 10.95 5.12
C PHE A 281 0.77 10.77 5.79
N GLY A 282 -0.32 10.80 5.01
CA GLY A 282 -1.68 10.79 5.55
C GLY A 282 -1.90 11.94 6.55
N ASN A 283 -2.15 11.59 7.81
CA ASN A 283 -2.37 12.53 8.91
C ASN A 283 -1.07 13.02 9.57
N SER A 284 0.05 12.37 9.31
CA SER A 284 1.36 12.77 9.86
C SER A 284 1.99 13.84 8.98
N THR A 285 2.44 14.93 9.58
CA THR A 285 3.11 16.04 8.88
C THR A 285 4.38 16.44 9.61
N ILE A 286 5.49 16.54 8.87
CA ILE A 286 6.78 17.03 9.39
C ILE A 286 7.36 18.07 8.45
N TYR A 287 8.25 18.92 8.99
CA TYR A 287 8.96 19.93 8.22
C TYR A 287 10.44 19.59 8.15
N LEU A 288 10.95 19.45 6.93
CA LEU A 288 12.35 19.05 6.69
C LEU A 288 13.14 20.14 5.96
N TYR A 289 14.40 20.31 6.35
CA TYR A 289 15.35 21.11 5.60
C TYR A 289 15.76 20.42 4.28
N PRO A 290 16.34 21.15 3.30
CA PRO A 290 16.66 20.58 1.99
C PRO A 290 17.64 19.39 2.05
N ASN A 291 18.59 19.39 2.99
CA ASN A 291 19.49 18.26 3.22
C ASN A 291 18.76 17.06 3.82
N GLU A 292 17.92 17.27 4.84
CA GLU A 292 17.10 16.21 5.45
C GLU A 292 16.16 15.56 4.43
N LEU A 293 15.56 16.35 3.52
CA LEU A 293 14.73 15.83 2.44
C LEU A 293 15.53 14.98 1.44
N LYS A 294 16.75 15.40 1.07
CA LYS A 294 17.62 14.60 0.20
C LYS A 294 18.01 13.27 0.86
N GLU A 295 18.33 13.30 2.14
CA GLU A 295 18.65 12.11 2.94
C GLU A 295 17.44 11.17 3.04
N LEU A 296 16.24 11.73 3.25
CA LEU A 296 14.99 10.98 3.29
C LEU A 296 14.69 10.31 1.95
N ASN A 297 14.82 11.05 0.83
CA ASN A 297 14.60 10.51 -0.51
C ASN A 297 15.54 9.32 -0.78
N LYS A 298 16.83 9.44 -0.42
CA LYS A 298 17.82 8.38 -0.61
C LYS A 298 17.45 7.09 0.13
N VAL A 299 17.05 7.17 1.41
CA VAL A 299 16.68 5.97 2.16
C VAL A 299 15.37 5.36 1.66
N ILE A 300 14.41 6.20 1.21
CA ILE A 300 13.16 5.74 0.62
C ILE A 300 13.41 4.99 -0.69
N ASP A 301 14.25 5.53 -1.58
CA ASP A 301 14.54 4.92 -2.87
C ASP A 301 15.19 3.52 -2.68
N LEU A 302 16.16 3.41 -1.76
CA LEU A 302 16.79 2.13 -1.40
C LEU A 302 15.78 1.10 -0.86
N PHE A 303 14.87 1.54 0.01
CA PHE A 303 13.85 0.65 0.57
C PHE A 303 12.84 0.20 -0.49
N ILE A 304 12.28 1.14 -1.25
CA ILE A 304 11.16 0.88 -2.14
C ILE A 304 11.57 0.01 -3.34
N GLU A 305 12.82 0.11 -3.79
CA GLU A 305 13.39 -0.80 -4.79
C GLU A 305 13.34 -2.26 -4.31
N LYS A 306 13.85 -2.53 -3.10
CA LYS A 306 13.85 -3.88 -2.52
C LYS A 306 12.45 -4.36 -2.19
N TYR A 307 11.61 -3.49 -1.65
CA TYR A 307 10.22 -3.79 -1.30
C TYR A 307 9.41 -4.19 -2.52
N THR A 308 9.47 -3.40 -3.59
CA THR A 308 8.75 -3.68 -4.84
C THR A 308 9.28 -4.91 -5.55
N SER A 309 10.60 -5.14 -5.53
CA SER A 309 11.20 -6.35 -6.08
C SER A 309 10.64 -7.62 -5.43
N LYS A 310 10.36 -7.62 -4.12
CA LYS A 310 9.73 -8.77 -3.44
C LYS A 310 8.27 -8.96 -3.87
N LEU A 311 7.50 -7.89 -3.99
CA LEU A 311 6.12 -7.95 -4.50
C LEU A 311 6.07 -8.50 -5.93
N LEU A 312 6.97 -8.03 -6.79
CA LEU A 312 7.03 -8.45 -8.20
C LEU A 312 7.41 -9.93 -8.30
N ARG A 313 8.45 -10.38 -7.58
CA ARG A 313 8.83 -11.81 -7.54
C ARG A 313 7.69 -12.73 -7.09
N TYR A 314 6.90 -12.28 -6.10
CA TYR A 314 5.73 -13.04 -5.67
C TYR A 314 4.67 -13.15 -6.79
N ASN A 315 4.43 -12.06 -7.52
CA ASN A 315 3.52 -12.06 -8.66
C ASN A 315 4.05 -12.92 -9.82
N GLU A 316 5.35 -12.90 -10.08
CA GLU A 316 6.01 -13.78 -11.07
C GLU A 316 5.80 -15.25 -10.73
N ARG A 317 6.06 -15.64 -9.47
CA ARG A 317 5.94 -17.02 -8.97
C ARG A 317 4.58 -17.65 -9.27
N TYR A 318 3.48 -16.89 -9.12
CA TYR A 318 2.12 -17.39 -9.32
C TYR A 318 1.48 -16.91 -10.64
N ASN A 319 2.27 -16.36 -11.55
CA ASN A 319 1.83 -15.76 -12.81
C ASN A 319 0.63 -14.79 -12.63
N ALA A 320 0.60 -14.07 -11.51
CA ALA A 320 -0.53 -13.24 -11.12
C ALA A 320 -0.61 -11.90 -11.87
N PHE A 321 0.44 -11.56 -12.64
CA PHE A 321 0.44 -10.34 -13.44
C PHE A 321 -0.73 -10.30 -14.41
N GLY A 322 -1.47 -9.18 -14.36
CA GLY A 322 -2.62 -8.95 -15.22
C GLY A 322 -3.96 -9.25 -14.56
N TYR A 323 -3.96 -10.02 -13.49
CA TYR A 323 -5.16 -10.22 -12.67
C TYR A 323 -5.20 -9.19 -11.54
N GLN A 324 -6.41 -8.70 -11.23
CA GLN A 324 -6.59 -7.69 -10.20
C GLN A 324 -6.54 -8.33 -8.80
N PRO A 325 -5.68 -7.85 -7.88
CA PRO A 325 -5.73 -8.23 -6.47
C PRO A 325 -7.04 -7.75 -5.83
N VAL A 326 -7.64 -8.58 -4.98
CA VAL A 326 -8.91 -8.24 -4.34
C VAL A 326 -8.64 -7.40 -3.09
N ASN A 327 -9.18 -6.18 -3.05
CA ASN A 327 -9.01 -5.22 -1.95
C ASN A 327 -7.52 -4.94 -1.60
N GLY A 328 -6.63 -4.96 -2.60
CA GLY A 328 -5.19 -4.76 -2.41
C GLY A 328 -4.46 -5.95 -1.77
N ASN A 329 -5.09 -7.13 -1.70
CA ASN A 329 -4.49 -8.34 -1.14
C ASN A 329 -3.87 -9.22 -2.24
N LEU A 330 -2.55 -9.32 -2.29
CA LEU A 330 -1.82 -10.17 -3.24
C LEU A 330 -2.07 -11.68 -3.06
N ASN A 331 -2.53 -12.12 -1.89
CA ASN A 331 -2.90 -13.52 -1.69
C ASN A 331 -4.25 -13.87 -2.32
N GLN A 332 -5.02 -12.88 -2.80
CA GLN A 332 -6.37 -13.07 -3.31
C GLN A 332 -6.50 -12.38 -4.66
N ILE A 333 -6.55 -13.18 -5.72
CA ILE A 333 -6.50 -12.69 -7.09
C ILE A 333 -7.82 -12.95 -7.79
N LYS A 334 -8.44 -11.92 -8.36
CA LYS A 334 -9.67 -12.05 -9.15
C LYS A 334 -9.32 -12.61 -10.53
N LEU A 335 -9.81 -13.81 -10.82
CA LEU A 335 -9.61 -14.47 -12.11
C LEU A 335 -10.64 -14.02 -13.16
N MET A 336 -11.91 -13.94 -12.77
CA MET A 336 -13.03 -13.62 -13.65
C MET A 336 -14.27 -13.18 -12.86
N THR A 337 -15.24 -12.57 -13.55
CA THR A 337 -16.59 -12.33 -13.03
C THR A 337 -17.59 -13.16 -13.84
N VAL A 338 -18.43 -13.94 -13.16
CA VAL A 338 -19.47 -14.80 -13.78
C VAL A 338 -20.85 -14.52 -13.19
N SER A 339 -21.90 -14.93 -13.89
CA SER A 339 -23.26 -14.91 -13.32
C SER A 339 -23.37 -15.82 -12.09
N LYS A 340 -24.22 -15.45 -11.12
CA LYS A 340 -24.55 -16.32 -9.97
C LYS A 340 -24.95 -17.73 -10.41
N THR A 341 -25.79 -17.84 -11.43
CA THR A 341 -26.25 -19.13 -11.97
C THR A 341 -25.09 -19.99 -12.45
N LEU A 342 -24.14 -19.43 -13.19
CA LEU A 342 -22.97 -20.17 -13.65
C LEU A 342 -22.09 -20.63 -12.48
N TRP A 343 -21.86 -19.77 -11.48
CA TRP A 343 -21.12 -20.15 -10.28
C TRP A 343 -21.76 -21.31 -9.52
N GLU A 344 -23.08 -21.27 -9.32
CA GLU A 344 -23.82 -22.36 -8.67
C GLU A 344 -23.75 -23.67 -9.46
N GLU A 345 -23.82 -23.60 -10.79
CA GLU A 345 -23.61 -24.77 -11.65
C GLU A 345 -22.19 -25.33 -11.55
N MET A 346 -21.16 -24.47 -11.43
CA MET A 346 -19.76 -24.90 -11.21
C MET A 346 -19.60 -25.65 -9.88
N LEU A 347 -20.22 -25.14 -8.81
CA LEU A 347 -20.25 -25.82 -7.52
C LEU A 347 -20.98 -27.17 -7.61
N GLN A 348 -22.14 -27.25 -8.24
CA GLN A 348 -22.86 -28.51 -8.44
C GLN A 348 -22.08 -29.52 -9.29
N TYR A 349 -21.31 -29.04 -10.29
CA TYR A 349 -20.46 -29.89 -11.10
C TYR A 349 -19.34 -30.51 -10.26
N LYS A 350 -18.69 -29.71 -9.40
CA LYS A 350 -17.67 -30.16 -8.45
C LYS A 350 -18.20 -31.26 -7.50
N GLU A 351 -19.41 -31.12 -6.95
CA GLU A 351 -20.02 -32.09 -6.01
C GLU A 351 -20.05 -33.54 -6.54
N LYS A 352 -20.11 -33.72 -7.87
CA LYS A 352 -20.10 -35.04 -8.52
C LYS A 352 -18.77 -35.78 -8.40
N TYR A 353 -17.68 -35.07 -8.08
CA TYR A 353 -16.30 -35.57 -8.16
C TYR A 353 -15.49 -35.27 -6.87
N ILE A 354 -16.17 -35.06 -5.75
CA ILE A 354 -15.54 -34.91 -4.43
C ILE A 354 -15.01 -36.27 -3.96
N VAL A 355 -13.97 -36.26 -3.11
CA VAL A 355 -13.23 -37.41 -2.57
C VAL A 355 -14.05 -38.69 -2.24
N PRO A 356 -15.29 -38.66 -1.69
CA PRO A 356 -16.04 -39.90 -1.48
C PRO A 356 -16.90 -40.35 -2.69
N ASN A 357 -17.10 -39.52 -3.71
CA ASN A 357 -18.11 -39.71 -4.77
C ASN A 357 -17.55 -40.04 -6.17
N GLY A 358 -16.25 -39.88 -6.43
CA GLY A 358 -15.66 -40.26 -7.73
C GLY A 358 -14.25 -39.73 -8.02
N GLU A 359 -13.71 -40.09 -9.19
CA GLU A 359 -12.52 -39.47 -9.81
C GLU A 359 -12.96 -38.41 -10.81
N TYR A 360 -12.37 -37.21 -10.74
CA TYR A 360 -12.61 -36.18 -11.74
C TYR A 360 -11.97 -36.56 -13.08
N GLU A 361 -10.67 -36.90 -13.01
CA GLU A 361 -9.81 -37.48 -14.04
C GLU A 361 -8.72 -38.32 -13.34
N LYS A 362 -7.97 -39.16 -14.06
CA LYS A 362 -6.97 -40.07 -13.46
C LYS A 362 -6.04 -39.31 -12.51
N GLY A 363 -6.16 -39.58 -11.20
CA GLY A 363 -5.28 -39.02 -10.17
C GLY A 363 -5.75 -37.71 -9.51
N TYR A 364 -6.94 -37.18 -9.84
CA TYR A 364 -7.44 -35.92 -9.25
C TYR A 364 -8.87 -36.02 -8.70
N CYS A 365 -9.15 -35.23 -7.65
CA CYS A 365 -10.46 -35.11 -7.01
C CYS A 365 -10.68 -33.68 -6.49
N PHE A 366 -11.92 -33.31 -6.17
CA PHE A 366 -12.20 -32.03 -5.51
C PHE A 366 -12.32 -32.16 -3.99
N GLU A 367 -11.84 -31.15 -3.27
CA GLU A 367 -11.95 -31.04 -1.81
C GLU A 367 -13.41 -30.83 -1.36
N PRO A 368 -13.83 -31.35 -0.19
CA PRO A 368 -15.22 -31.33 0.27
C PRO A 368 -15.71 -29.98 0.85
N PHE A 369 -14.98 -28.88 0.63
CA PHE A 369 -15.36 -27.57 1.20
C PHE A 369 -16.59 -26.95 0.52
N ASN A 370 -17.57 -26.51 1.31
CA ASN A 370 -18.78 -25.86 0.79
C ASN A 370 -18.47 -24.49 0.15
N GLY A 371 -19.09 -24.23 -1.01
CA GLY A 371 -18.98 -22.91 -1.68
C GLY A 371 -17.60 -22.59 -2.26
N ILE A 372 -16.73 -23.60 -2.35
CA ILE A 372 -15.32 -23.46 -2.74
C ILE A 372 -15.02 -24.51 -3.80
N ILE A 373 -14.18 -24.17 -4.78
CA ILE A 373 -13.64 -25.13 -5.76
C ILE A 373 -12.15 -25.27 -5.48
N ALA A 374 -11.74 -26.45 -4.99
CA ALA A 374 -10.34 -26.77 -4.76
C ALA A 374 -10.04 -28.17 -5.29
N LEU A 375 -9.04 -28.26 -6.15
CA LEU A 375 -8.59 -29.51 -6.78
C LEU A 375 -7.45 -30.10 -5.97
N ALA A 376 -7.44 -31.40 -5.74
CA ALA A 376 -6.37 -32.11 -5.03
C ALA A 376 -5.97 -33.41 -5.73
N THR A 377 -4.75 -33.89 -5.43
CA THR A 377 -4.30 -35.22 -5.85
C THR A 377 -5.10 -36.32 -5.16
N LYS A 378 -5.34 -37.41 -5.87
CA LYS A 378 -5.96 -38.61 -5.34
C LYS A 378 -4.90 -39.55 -4.78
N GLU A 379 -4.33 -39.18 -3.63
CA GLU A 379 -3.33 -39.96 -2.91
C GLU A 379 -3.74 -40.15 -1.44
N SER A 380 -3.02 -40.99 -0.69
CA SER A 380 -3.27 -41.22 0.74
C SER A 380 -3.11 -39.94 1.57
N SER A 381 -2.33 -38.96 1.09
CA SER A 381 -2.29 -37.60 1.60
C SER A 381 -2.56 -36.64 0.44
N PRO A 382 -3.80 -36.15 0.25
CA PRO A 382 -4.12 -35.27 -0.87
C PRO A 382 -3.33 -33.97 -0.77
N LEU A 383 -2.76 -33.56 -1.90
CA LEU A 383 -2.10 -32.27 -2.07
C LEU A 383 -3.00 -31.39 -2.93
N THR A 384 -3.46 -30.28 -2.36
CA THR A 384 -4.28 -29.31 -3.07
C THR A 384 -3.42 -28.60 -4.12
N LYS A 385 -3.97 -28.47 -5.33
CA LYS A 385 -3.37 -27.85 -6.50
C LYS A 385 -3.84 -26.42 -6.72
N PHE A 386 -5.07 -26.10 -6.35
CA PHE A 386 -5.56 -24.71 -6.30
C PHE A 386 -6.72 -24.58 -5.31
N TYR A 387 -7.03 -23.34 -4.94
CA TYR A 387 -8.14 -23.02 -4.05
C TYR A 387 -8.88 -21.76 -4.49
N ILE A 388 -10.17 -21.89 -4.81
CA ILE A 388 -10.99 -20.82 -5.38
C ILE A 388 -12.25 -20.56 -4.55
N THR A 389 -12.50 -19.29 -4.26
CA THR A 389 -13.68 -18.80 -3.56
C THR A 389 -14.54 -17.93 -4.48
N GLY A 390 -15.85 -17.91 -4.26
CA GLY A 390 -16.78 -17.01 -4.96
C GLY A 390 -17.22 -15.86 -4.06
N ARG A 391 -17.02 -14.61 -4.50
CA ARG A 391 -17.53 -13.41 -3.81
C ARG A 391 -18.73 -12.85 -4.56
N TYR A 392 -19.90 -12.91 -3.92
CA TYR A 392 -21.13 -12.39 -4.50
C TYR A 392 -21.15 -10.86 -4.45
N LYS A 393 -21.47 -10.22 -5.58
CA LYS A 393 -21.70 -8.78 -5.70
C LYS A 393 -22.95 -8.50 -6.52
N LEU A 394 -23.51 -7.30 -6.38
CA LEU A 394 -24.51 -6.80 -7.31
C LEU A 394 -23.82 -6.34 -8.59
N SER A 395 -24.37 -6.72 -9.75
CA SER A 395 -23.85 -6.25 -11.04
C SER A 395 -23.95 -4.73 -11.13
N ALA A 396 -22.92 -4.09 -11.70
CA ALA A 396 -22.95 -2.65 -11.95
C ALA A 396 -23.90 -2.26 -13.09
N TYR A 397 -24.27 -3.22 -13.95
CA TYR A 397 -25.02 -3.00 -15.19
C TYR A 397 -26.38 -3.70 -15.20
N SER A 398 -26.62 -4.62 -14.27
CA SER A 398 -27.89 -5.36 -14.17
C SER A 398 -28.36 -5.48 -12.72
N SER A 399 -29.64 -5.76 -12.52
CA SER A 399 -30.18 -6.11 -11.20
C SER A 399 -29.86 -7.55 -10.78
N GLU A 400 -29.09 -8.29 -11.59
CA GLU A 400 -28.74 -9.67 -11.32
C GLU A 400 -27.43 -9.76 -10.50
N PRO A 401 -27.35 -10.70 -9.55
CA PRO A 401 -26.12 -10.92 -8.79
C PRO A 401 -25.04 -11.59 -9.66
N GLU A 402 -23.83 -11.09 -9.53
CA GLU A 402 -22.60 -11.62 -10.13
C GLU A 402 -21.71 -12.21 -9.04
N VAL A 403 -20.76 -13.06 -9.44
CA VAL A 403 -19.78 -13.69 -8.56
C VAL A 403 -18.39 -13.42 -9.11
N GLU A 404 -17.55 -12.80 -8.28
CA GLU A 404 -16.12 -12.71 -8.54
C GLU A 404 -15.45 -14.02 -8.11
N VAL A 405 -14.79 -14.67 -9.07
CA VAL A 405 -14.07 -15.91 -8.87
C VAL A 405 -12.65 -15.57 -8.43
N VAL A 406 -12.31 -15.91 -7.19
CA VAL A 406 -11.08 -15.49 -6.52
C VAL A 406 -10.17 -16.68 -6.28
N TRP A 407 -8.99 -16.64 -6.88
CA TRP A 407 -7.88 -17.55 -6.58
C TRP A 407 -7.22 -17.13 -5.27
N ASN A 408 -6.97 -18.08 -4.37
CA ASN A 408 -6.32 -17.83 -3.10
C ASN A 408 -4.95 -18.50 -3.09
N SER A 409 -3.92 -17.74 -2.74
CA SER A 409 -2.56 -18.25 -2.59
C SER A 409 -2.47 -19.28 -1.46
N PRO A 410 -1.66 -20.34 -1.62
CA PRO A 410 -1.50 -21.34 -0.57
C PRO A 410 -0.86 -20.75 0.69
N ASP A 411 -0.08 -19.67 0.56
CA ASP A 411 0.58 -18.98 1.67
C ASP A 411 -0.42 -18.33 2.65
N SER A 412 -1.67 -18.13 2.20
CA SER A 412 -2.78 -17.64 3.03
C SER A 412 -3.64 -18.75 3.66
N LEU A 413 -3.31 -20.02 3.42
CA LEU A 413 -4.16 -21.18 3.71
C LEU A 413 -3.47 -22.16 4.67
N ALA A 414 -3.35 -21.78 5.94
CA ALA A 414 -2.65 -22.56 6.98
C ALA A 414 -3.16 -24.01 7.18
N TYR A 415 -4.36 -24.34 6.70
CA TYR A 415 -5.01 -25.66 6.87
C TYR A 415 -4.94 -26.55 5.62
N VAL A 416 -4.36 -26.06 4.51
CA VAL A 416 -4.27 -26.78 3.24
C VAL A 416 -2.88 -27.39 3.09
N LYS A 417 -2.82 -28.69 2.75
CA LYS A 417 -1.55 -29.33 2.38
C LYS A 417 -1.29 -29.08 0.90
N TYR A 418 -0.12 -28.53 0.59
CA TYR A 418 0.29 -28.26 -0.78
C TYR A 418 1.80 -28.48 -0.96
N GLU A 419 2.21 -28.60 -2.21
CA GLU A 419 3.61 -28.51 -2.61
C GLU A 419 3.74 -27.32 -3.57
N GLU A 420 4.63 -26.39 -3.23
CA GLU A 420 4.82 -25.12 -3.91
C GLU A 420 5.02 -25.26 -5.42
N THR A 421 5.89 -26.18 -5.85
CA THR A 421 6.22 -26.45 -7.26
C THR A 421 5.04 -27.00 -8.07
N SER A 422 3.98 -27.42 -7.39
CA SER A 422 2.85 -28.12 -7.99
C SER A 422 1.53 -27.36 -7.85
N TRP A 423 1.55 -26.22 -7.17
CA TRP A 423 0.41 -25.32 -7.05
C TRP A 423 0.16 -24.62 -8.38
N TYR A 424 -1.08 -24.65 -8.86
CA TYR A 424 -1.46 -24.05 -10.14
C TYR A 424 -1.37 -22.54 -10.01
N SER A 425 -0.71 -21.92 -11.00
CA SER A 425 -0.68 -20.47 -11.12
C SER A 425 -2.10 -19.92 -11.32
N THR A 426 -2.25 -18.60 -11.22
CA THR A 426 -3.52 -17.94 -11.51
C THR A 426 -4.00 -18.23 -12.93
N HIS A 427 -3.07 -18.23 -13.91
CA HIS A 427 -3.34 -18.57 -15.29
C HIS A 427 -3.72 -20.06 -15.47
N ASP A 428 -2.96 -21.00 -14.90
CA ASP A 428 -3.28 -22.44 -15.00
C ASP A 428 -4.65 -22.74 -14.38
N THR A 429 -4.96 -22.06 -13.28
CA THR A 429 -6.26 -22.21 -12.61
C THR A 429 -7.39 -21.63 -13.45
N TYR A 430 -7.18 -20.45 -14.06
CA TYR A 430 -8.14 -19.84 -14.99
C TYR A 430 -8.43 -20.78 -16.16
N ASP A 431 -7.39 -21.29 -16.82
CA ASP A 431 -7.50 -22.21 -17.95
C ASP A 431 -8.22 -23.50 -17.54
N PHE A 432 -7.88 -24.06 -16.38
CA PHE A 432 -8.59 -25.21 -15.84
C PHE A 432 -10.08 -24.92 -15.63
N LEU A 433 -10.44 -23.77 -15.05
CA LEU A 433 -11.85 -23.42 -14.84
C LEU A 433 -12.61 -23.33 -16.16
N VAL A 434 -12.05 -22.62 -17.15
CA VAL A 434 -12.72 -22.42 -18.43
C VAL A 434 -12.85 -23.74 -19.19
N GLU A 435 -11.73 -24.44 -19.38
CA GLU A 435 -11.66 -25.61 -20.26
C GLU A 435 -12.23 -26.88 -19.63
N ASN A 436 -12.02 -27.04 -18.32
CA ASN A 436 -12.36 -28.28 -17.64
C ASN A 436 -13.68 -28.18 -16.87
N ILE A 437 -14.11 -27.00 -16.41
CA ILE A 437 -15.38 -26.87 -15.68
C ILE A 437 -16.45 -26.21 -16.56
N ILE A 438 -16.25 -24.96 -16.97
CA ILE A 438 -17.28 -24.15 -17.65
C ILE A 438 -17.64 -24.77 -18.99
N MET A 439 -16.65 -25.14 -19.81
CA MET A 439 -16.88 -25.84 -21.08
C MET A 439 -17.66 -27.13 -20.87
N LYS A 440 -17.34 -27.96 -19.86
CA LYS A 440 -18.05 -29.24 -19.63
C LYS A 440 -19.49 -29.04 -19.15
N ILE A 441 -19.78 -27.99 -18.38
CA ILE A 441 -21.14 -27.61 -17.97
C ILE A 441 -21.95 -27.06 -19.16
N ARG A 442 -21.32 -26.21 -19.98
CA ARG A 442 -21.96 -25.45 -21.06
C ARG A 442 -21.90 -26.11 -22.44
N THR A 443 -21.32 -27.30 -22.57
CA THR A 443 -21.28 -28.08 -23.82
C THR A 443 -22.21 -29.30 -23.73
N PRO A 444 -23.55 -29.16 -23.88
CA PRO A 444 -24.51 -30.24 -23.60
C PRO A 444 -24.53 -31.33 -24.70
N TYR A 445 -23.38 -31.72 -25.26
CA TYR A 445 -23.32 -32.48 -26.51
C TYR A 445 -22.96 -33.97 -26.37
N LYS A 446 -22.55 -34.47 -25.19
CA LYS A 446 -22.25 -35.92 -25.03
C LYS A 446 -23.37 -36.75 -24.39
N GLN A 447 -24.22 -36.18 -23.53
CA GLN A 447 -25.25 -36.96 -22.83
C GLN A 447 -26.60 -37.04 -23.58
N TYR A 448 -26.94 -36.05 -24.40
CA TYR A 448 -28.22 -36.04 -25.13
C TYR A 448 -28.26 -36.96 -26.36
N LYS A 449 -27.09 -37.33 -26.91
CA LYS A 449 -26.98 -38.16 -28.14
C LYS A 449 -27.44 -39.61 -27.95
N LYS A 450 -27.55 -40.10 -26.70
CA LYS A 450 -28.10 -41.44 -26.41
C LYS A 450 -29.63 -41.50 -26.32
N HIS A 451 -30.33 -40.36 -26.34
CA HIS A 451 -31.79 -40.32 -26.15
C HIS A 451 -32.61 -39.74 -27.32
N ILE A 452 -32.00 -39.08 -28.32
CA ILE A 452 -32.72 -38.49 -29.47
C ILE A 452 -32.64 -39.31 -30.78
N LEU A 453 -31.95 -40.45 -30.82
CA LEU A 453 -32.00 -41.36 -32.00
C LEU A 453 -33.33 -42.16 -32.14
N LYS A 454 -34.44 -41.65 -31.57
CA LYS A 454 -35.81 -42.10 -31.84
C LYS A 454 -36.74 -40.89 -32.08
N LYS A 455 -36.57 -40.19 -33.20
CA LYS A 455 -37.62 -39.80 -34.17
C LYS A 455 -37.15 -38.63 -35.05
N GLN A 456 -37.50 -38.74 -36.32
CA GLN A 456 -37.08 -37.93 -37.46
C GLN A 456 -37.65 -36.51 -37.48
N LEU A 457 -36.81 -35.61 -38.03
CA LEU A 457 -37.04 -34.54 -39.03
C LEU A 457 -38.27 -33.64 -38.91
N ILE A 458 -38.06 -32.30 -38.89
CA ILE A 458 -38.52 -31.35 -39.93
C ILE A 458 -37.51 -30.18 -40.05
N ASP A 459 -37.40 -29.72 -41.30
CA ASP A 459 -36.49 -28.79 -41.96
C ASP A 459 -36.93 -27.31 -41.91
N ASP A 460 -35.99 -26.43 -42.30
CA ASP A 460 -36.14 -25.15 -43.03
C ASP A 460 -36.47 -23.77 -42.37
N ARG A 461 -35.42 -22.90 -42.34
CA ARG A 461 -35.31 -21.53 -42.95
C ARG A 461 -36.13 -20.34 -42.37
N THR A 462 -35.68 -19.07 -42.20
CA THR A 462 -34.42 -18.30 -42.39
C THR A 462 -34.55 -16.86 -41.82
N TRP A 463 -33.42 -16.16 -41.66
CA TRP A 463 -33.23 -14.69 -41.60
C TRP A 463 -33.45 -14.00 -42.96
N PHE A 464 -33.63 -12.66 -42.99
CA PHE A 464 -33.41 -11.84 -44.21
C PHE A 464 -32.65 -10.53 -43.95
N ASP A 465 -31.67 -10.28 -44.83
CA ASP A 465 -31.01 -9.01 -45.16
C ASP A 465 -31.73 -8.35 -46.36
N GLY A 466 -31.52 -7.04 -46.56
CA GLY A 466 -32.43 -6.08 -47.16
C GLY A 466 -32.74 -6.15 -48.67
N GLY A 467 -33.95 -5.67 -48.98
CA GLY A 467 -34.45 -5.24 -50.28
C GLY A 467 -35.74 -4.44 -50.08
N GLU A 468 -35.88 -3.32 -50.80
CA GLU A 468 -36.81 -2.21 -50.56
C GLU A 468 -38.30 -2.60 -50.39
N ASN A 469 -38.84 -2.39 -49.17
CA ASN A 469 -40.18 -1.86 -48.82
C ASN A 469 -40.64 -2.42 -47.45
N SER A 470 -40.40 -1.64 -46.39
CA SER A 470 -41.01 -1.69 -45.04
C SER A 470 -40.83 -2.96 -44.16
N PRO A 471 -40.58 -2.82 -42.83
CA PRO A 471 -40.07 -3.88 -41.97
C PRO A 471 -41.17 -4.63 -41.16
N GLN A 472 -41.03 -5.94 -40.93
CA GLN A 472 -41.77 -6.63 -39.85
C GLN A 472 -40.88 -7.59 -39.02
N LYS A 473 -41.08 -7.46 -37.70
CA LYS A 473 -40.34 -8.01 -36.54
C LYS A 473 -40.34 -9.55 -36.45
N ILE A 474 -39.25 -10.13 -35.94
CA ILE A 474 -39.26 -11.46 -35.31
C ILE A 474 -39.13 -11.35 -33.79
N LEU A 475 -39.99 -12.10 -33.10
CA LEU A 475 -40.23 -12.10 -31.66
C LEU A 475 -39.09 -12.77 -30.87
N LEU A 476 -38.68 -12.11 -29.79
CA LEU A 476 -37.58 -12.39 -28.87
C LEU A 476 -37.86 -13.52 -27.85
N SER A 477 -38.44 -14.66 -28.26
CA SER A 477 -38.84 -15.72 -27.30
C SER A 477 -38.14 -17.08 -27.42
N SER A 478 -37.07 -17.20 -28.22
CA SER A 478 -36.33 -18.48 -28.34
C SER A 478 -34.81 -18.33 -28.31
N LYS A 479 -34.26 -17.63 -27.30
CA LYS A 479 -32.80 -17.57 -27.04
C LYS A 479 -32.21 -18.84 -26.41
N LYS A 480 -33.02 -19.86 -26.08
CA LYS A 480 -32.53 -21.13 -25.49
C LYS A 480 -31.93 -22.10 -26.51
N THR A 481 -32.14 -21.89 -27.81
CA THR A 481 -31.80 -22.89 -28.85
C THR A 481 -30.63 -22.49 -29.76
N TYR A 482 -30.21 -21.21 -29.76
CA TYR A 482 -29.13 -20.77 -30.65
C TYR A 482 -27.71 -21.08 -30.11
N LEU A 483 -27.58 -21.38 -28.81
CA LEU A 483 -26.32 -21.84 -28.20
C LEU A 483 -26.11 -23.37 -28.29
N LEU A 484 -27.01 -24.12 -28.96
CA LEU A 484 -26.97 -25.60 -29.02
C LEU A 484 -26.24 -26.18 -30.23
N ARG A 485 -25.58 -25.36 -31.07
CA ARG A 485 -24.90 -25.85 -32.28
C ARG A 485 -23.57 -25.15 -32.55
N THR A 486 -22.57 -25.38 -31.71
CA THR A 486 -21.14 -25.45 -32.07
C THR A 486 -20.37 -25.93 -30.84
N ASN A 487 -19.23 -26.61 -31.02
CA ASN A 487 -18.22 -26.65 -29.96
C ASN A 487 -17.83 -25.18 -29.72
N LEU A 488 -18.32 -24.58 -28.63
CA LEU A 488 -17.96 -23.21 -28.29
C LEU A 488 -16.46 -23.21 -27.99
N SER A 489 -15.71 -22.38 -28.72
CA SER A 489 -14.29 -22.17 -28.42
C SER A 489 -14.16 -21.42 -27.09
N LYS A 490 -12.95 -21.46 -26.51
CA LYS A 490 -12.63 -20.73 -25.27
C LYS A 490 -13.03 -19.27 -25.39
N GLU A 491 -12.67 -18.63 -26.50
CA GLU A 491 -12.92 -17.22 -26.79
C GLU A 491 -14.43 -16.91 -26.79
N LYS A 492 -15.26 -17.83 -27.32
CA LYS A 492 -16.71 -17.60 -27.35
C LYS A 492 -17.36 -17.78 -25.99
N ILE A 493 -16.79 -18.61 -25.12
CA ILE A 493 -17.25 -18.74 -23.73
C ILE A 493 -16.91 -17.49 -22.95
N GLU A 494 -15.69 -16.99 -23.12
CA GLU A 494 -15.23 -15.75 -22.48
C GLU A 494 -16.13 -14.57 -22.88
N GLU A 495 -16.43 -14.40 -24.16
CA GLU A 495 -17.30 -13.32 -24.67
C GLU A 495 -18.72 -13.37 -24.09
N VAL A 496 -19.28 -14.57 -23.90
CA VAL A 496 -20.71 -14.75 -23.57
C VAL A 496 -20.95 -14.82 -22.07
N PHE A 497 -20.03 -15.42 -21.32
CA PHE A 497 -20.26 -15.81 -19.92
C PHE A 497 -19.35 -15.09 -18.93
N ILE A 498 -18.33 -14.38 -19.40
CA ILE A 498 -17.38 -13.67 -18.56
C ILE A 498 -17.49 -12.17 -18.84
N SER A 499 -17.95 -11.41 -17.85
CA SER A 499 -18.16 -9.97 -18.02
C SER A 499 -16.88 -9.14 -17.85
N GLU A 500 -15.85 -9.68 -17.19
CA GLU A 500 -14.63 -8.95 -16.83
C GLU A 500 -13.36 -9.84 -16.86
N SER A 501 -13.09 -10.56 -17.95
CA SER A 501 -11.78 -11.20 -18.18
C SER A 501 -10.94 -10.35 -19.14
N HIS A 502 -10.39 -9.26 -18.64
CA HIS A 502 -9.35 -8.56 -19.38
C HIS A 502 -8.21 -8.26 -18.44
N SER A 503 -7.13 -9.02 -18.65
CA SER A 503 -5.85 -8.73 -18.07
C SER A 503 -5.51 -7.26 -18.30
N TYR A 504 -5.20 -6.51 -17.24
CA TYR A 504 -4.72 -5.14 -17.42
C TYR A 504 -3.29 -5.13 -18.01
N LYS A 505 -2.59 -6.26 -17.95
CA LYS A 505 -1.20 -6.43 -18.37
C LYS A 505 -1.11 -6.27 -19.89
N LEU A 506 -0.08 -5.56 -20.32
CA LEU A 506 0.35 -5.57 -21.70
C LEU A 506 1.41 -6.66 -21.86
N GLU A 507 1.21 -7.57 -22.80
CA GLU A 507 2.19 -8.59 -23.17
C GLU A 507 2.64 -8.41 -24.61
N ILE A 508 3.94 -8.43 -24.84
CA ILE A 508 4.51 -8.35 -26.19
C ILE A 508 4.04 -9.52 -27.07
N ASN A 509 3.87 -10.71 -26.49
CA ASN A 509 3.45 -11.91 -27.21
C ASN A 509 1.98 -11.88 -27.65
N ASP A 510 1.16 -11.02 -27.03
CA ASP A 510 -0.25 -10.84 -27.37
C ASP A 510 -0.45 -9.87 -28.54
N ILE A 511 0.60 -9.12 -28.92
CA ILE A 511 0.58 -8.27 -30.11
C ILE A 511 0.71 -9.20 -31.33
N ARG A 512 -0.39 -9.43 -32.05
CA ARG A 512 -0.42 -10.35 -33.21
C ARG A 512 -0.74 -9.64 -34.52
N THR A 513 -1.22 -8.41 -34.45
CA THR A 513 -1.62 -7.60 -35.60
C THR A 513 -1.09 -6.18 -35.48
N ILE A 514 -1.08 -5.44 -36.60
CA ILE A 514 -0.77 -4.00 -36.61
C ILE A 514 -1.75 -3.26 -35.68
N ARG A 515 -3.02 -3.66 -35.66
CA ARG A 515 -4.03 -3.09 -34.78
C ARG A 515 -3.69 -3.26 -33.30
N ASP A 516 -3.22 -4.44 -32.87
CA ASP A 516 -2.82 -4.66 -31.47
C ASP A 516 -1.63 -3.78 -31.09
N LEU A 517 -0.68 -3.58 -32.02
CA LEU A 517 0.47 -2.71 -31.83
C LEU A 517 0.03 -1.25 -31.67
N ILE A 518 -0.87 -0.76 -32.54
CA ILE A 518 -1.46 0.58 -32.47
C ILE A 518 -2.11 0.80 -31.09
N HIS A 519 -2.97 -0.13 -30.64
CA HIS A 519 -3.62 0.00 -29.33
C HIS A 519 -2.61 0.00 -28.17
N THR A 520 -1.55 -0.79 -28.28
CA THR A 520 -0.47 -0.82 -27.29
C THR A 520 0.26 0.52 -27.24
N LEU A 521 0.64 1.08 -28.39
CA LEU A 521 1.32 2.38 -28.47
C LEU A 521 0.48 3.52 -27.88
N LEU A 522 -0.83 3.54 -28.13
CA LEU A 522 -1.74 4.52 -27.53
C LEU A 522 -1.76 4.42 -26.00
N LYS A 523 -1.90 3.20 -25.47
CA LYS A 523 -1.88 2.97 -24.01
C LYS A 523 -0.56 3.39 -23.38
N LEU A 524 0.57 3.12 -24.04
CA LEU A 524 1.89 3.51 -23.58
C LEU A 524 2.10 5.03 -23.66
N SER A 525 1.62 5.69 -24.72
CA SER A 525 1.64 7.16 -24.83
C SER A 525 0.86 7.82 -23.69
N ASP A 526 -0.37 7.36 -23.44
CA ASP A 526 -1.21 7.86 -22.34
C ASP A 526 -0.63 7.58 -20.97
N PHE A 527 0.05 6.45 -20.81
CA PHE A 527 0.76 6.11 -19.60
C PHE A 527 1.93 7.05 -19.34
N THR A 528 2.84 7.20 -20.30
CA THR A 528 4.01 8.08 -20.20
C THR A 528 3.61 9.51 -19.90
N ARG A 529 2.61 10.02 -20.63
CA ARG A 529 2.08 11.37 -20.45
C ARG A 529 1.54 11.59 -19.03
N ARG A 530 0.81 10.61 -18.48
CA ARG A 530 0.27 10.70 -17.11
C ARG A 530 1.33 10.52 -16.03
N ARG A 531 2.32 9.67 -16.25
CA ARG A 531 3.41 9.45 -15.30
C ARG A 531 4.21 10.74 -15.09
N GLY A 532 4.42 11.52 -16.15
CA GLY A 532 5.02 12.85 -16.06
C GLY A 532 6.54 12.87 -15.84
N TYR A 533 7.16 11.74 -15.51
CA TYR A 533 8.61 11.57 -15.40
C TYR A 533 9.03 10.18 -15.90
N LEU A 534 10.20 10.10 -16.55
CA LEU A 534 10.84 8.84 -16.96
C LEU A 534 12.35 8.96 -16.77
N ILE A 535 12.97 7.96 -16.15
CA ILE A 535 14.43 7.91 -15.98
C ILE A 535 15.05 7.57 -17.34
N LYS A 536 16.21 8.13 -17.66
CA LYS A 536 16.85 7.95 -18.98
C LYS A 536 16.96 6.47 -19.36
N ASP A 537 17.51 5.68 -18.45
CA ASP A 537 17.77 4.27 -18.65
C ASP A 537 16.48 3.47 -18.84
N GLU A 538 15.31 3.98 -18.42
CA GLU A 538 14.03 3.29 -18.53
C GLU A 538 13.57 3.07 -19.98
N ILE A 539 14.09 3.82 -20.97
CA ILE A 539 13.51 3.83 -22.33
C ILE A 539 14.48 4.19 -23.48
N ASP A 540 15.79 4.01 -23.27
CA ASP A 540 16.81 4.29 -24.30
C ASP A 540 16.62 3.48 -25.61
N GLU A 541 15.87 2.38 -25.55
CA GLU A 541 15.58 1.49 -26.70
C GLU A 541 14.59 2.07 -27.71
N LEU A 542 13.80 3.10 -27.33
CA LEU A 542 12.76 3.67 -28.21
C LEU A 542 13.35 4.34 -29.46
N HIS A 543 14.60 4.81 -29.40
CA HIS A 543 15.26 5.38 -30.59
C HIS A 543 15.50 4.31 -31.67
N PHE A 544 15.95 3.12 -31.27
CA PHE A 544 16.13 2.01 -32.20
C PHE A 544 14.78 1.56 -32.78
N PHE A 545 13.74 1.50 -31.95
CA PHE A 545 12.38 1.22 -32.41
C PHE A 545 11.92 2.23 -33.47
N ALA A 546 12.18 3.53 -33.25
CA ALA A 546 11.87 4.60 -34.20
C ALA A 546 12.50 4.35 -35.59
N GLU A 547 13.80 4.06 -35.61
CA GLU A 547 14.53 3.80 -36.85
C GLU A 547 13.96 2.60 -37.60
N GLN A 548 13.57 1.54 -36.88
CA GLN A 548 13.03 0.32 -37.51
C GLN A 548 11.61 0.56 -38.04
N ILE A 549 10.76 1.30 -37.33
CA ILE A 549 9.44 1.68 -37.84
C ILE A 549 9.57 2.48 -39.14
N ILE A 550 10.39 3.53 -39.15
CA ILE A 550 10.59 4.37 -40.36
C ILE A 550 11.08 3.51 -41.51
N LYS A 551 12.11 2.67 -41.28
CA LYS A 551 12.65 1.76 -42.31
C LYS A 551 11.60 0.80 -42.84
N THR A 552 10.75 0.25 -41.97
CA THR A 552 9.72 -0.72 -42.37
C THR A 552 8.62 -0.05 -43.19
N VAL A 553 8.11 1.12 -42.77
CA VAL A 553 7.07 1.84 -43.52
C VAL A 553 7.63 2.36 -44.85
N ASN A 554 8.88 2.82 -44.91
CA ASN A 554 9.50 3.32 -46.14
C ASN A 554 9.55 2.26 -47.27
N LYS A 555 9.60 0.96 -46.92
CA LYS A 555 9.59 -0.13 -47.92
C LYS A 555 8.33 -0.12 -48.80
N LEU A 556 7.21 0.43 -48.30
CA LEU A 556 5.97 0.57 -49.06
C LEU A 556 6.13 1.42 -50.32
N PHE A 557 7.08 2.35 -50.32
CA PHE A 557 7.30 3.29 -51.43
C PHE A 557 8.38 2.83 -52.41
N ILE A 558 9.24 1.90 -51.96
CA ILE A 558 10.32 1.30 -52.77
C ILE A 558 9.76 0.25 -53.73
N ASN A 559 8.74 -0.51 -53.31
CA ASN A 559 8.09 -1.52 -54.14
C ASN A 559 6.82 -0.93 -54.80
N GLY A 560 6.87 -0.67 -56.10
CA GLY A 560 5.82 0.02 -56.87
C GLY A 560 4.46 -0.67 -56.99
N ASP A 561 4.28 -1.85 -56.39
CA ASP A 561 3.10 -2.71 -56.57
C ASP A 561 1.98 -2.48 -55.52
N SER A 562 2.12 -1.48 -54.65
CA SER A 562 1.24 -1.30 -53.47
C SER A 562 0.10 -0.29 -53.66
N TYR A 563 0.01 0.39 -54.81
CA TYR A 563 -0.95 1.46 -55.07
C TYR A 563 -1.52 1.39 -56.49
N ASP A 564 -2.83 1.53 -56.62
CA ASP A 564 -3.55 1.48 -57.90
C ASP A 564 -3.53 2.83 -58.66
N ASP A 565 -3.21 3.95 -57.97
CA ASP A 565 -3.17 5.31 -58.52
C ASP A 565 -1.85 6.04 -58.15
N SER A 566 -1.21 6.67 -59.13
CA SER A 566 -0.01 7.49 -58.93
C SER A 566 -0.23 8.70 -58.01
N ASN A 567 -1.43 9.27 -57.97
CA ASN A 567 -1.74 10.41 -57.09
C ASN A 567 -1.89 9.97 -55.62
N GLU A 568 -2.38 8.75 -55.39
CA GLU A 568 -2.50 8.16 -54.06
C GLU A 568 -1.11 7.88 -53.47
N LYS A 569 -0.21 7.32 -54.29
CA LYS A 569 1.20 7.13 -53.91
C LYS A 569 1.88 8.45 -53.51
N GLU A 570 1.76 9.50 -54.32
CA GLU A 570 2.38 10.82 -54.02
C GLU A 570 1.80 11.44 -52.73
N TYR A 571 0.50 11.26 -52.48
CA TYR A 571 -0.13 11.69 -51.24
C TYR A 571 0.47 10.97 -50.02
N PHE A 572 0.56 9.65 -50.06
CA PHE A 572 1.08 8.84 -48.96
C PHE A 572 2.59 9.04 -48.73
N GLU A 573 3.40 9.23 -49.78
CA GLU A 573 4.82 9.57 -49.65
C GLU A 573 5.00 10.92 -48.93
N ARG A 574 4.18 11.92 -49.27
CA ARG A 574 4.19 13.23 -48.58
C ARG A 574 3.71 13.14 -47.14
N CYS A 575 2.76 12.25 -46.83
CA CYS A 575 2.35 12.00 -45.45
C CYS A 575 3.45 11.30 -44.66
N PHE A 576 4.06 10.25 -45.21
CA PHE A 576 5.17 9.55 -44.57
C PHE A 576 6.37 10.45 -44.30
N LYS A 577 6.75 11.29 -45.27
CA LYS A 577 7.87 12.23 -45.11
C LYS A 577 7.65 13.20 -43.95
N ARG A 578 6.41 13.65 -43.72
CA ARG A 578 6.06 14.49 -42.56
C ARG A 578 6.28 13.74 -41.24
N TYR A 579 5.76 12.51 -41.13
CA TYR A 579 6.02 11.67 -39.95
C TYR A 579 7.51 11.39 -39.73
N GLU A 580 8.26 11.12 -40.80
CA GLU A 580 9.71 10.91 -40.71
C GLU A 580 10.44 12.15 -40.19
N GLU A 581 10.10 13.35 -40.69
CA GLU A 581 10.64 14.63 -40.22
C GLU A 581 10.31 14.87 -38.74
N ASP A 582 9.05 14.66 -38.34
CA ASP A 582 8.57 14.85 -36.97
C ASP A 582 9.23 13.88 -35.99
N ILE A 583 9.26 12.58 -36.32
CA ILE A 583 9.92 11.54 -35.51
C ILE A 583 11.42 11.81 -35.37
N ASN A 584 12.10 12.15 -36.47
CA ASN A 584 13.53 12.47 -36.43
C ASN A 584 13.83 13.73 -35.60
N SER A 585 12.95 14.74 -35.68
CA SER A 585 13.01 15.93 -34.83
C SER A 585 12.87 15.57 -33.35
N LEU A 586 11.86 14.77 -32.99
CA LEU A 586 11.64 14.29 -31.62
C LEU A 586 12.83 13.49 -31.10
N CYS A 587 13.34 12.51 -31.86
CA CYS A 587 14.52 11.74 -31.49
C CYS A 587 15.77 12.63 -31.28
N SER A 588 15.94 13.65 -32.11
CA SER A 588 17.05 14.62 -31.97
C SER A 588 16.91 15.50 -30.73
N GLN A 589 15.67 15.87 -30.36
CA GLN A 589 15.40 16.61 -29.13
C GLN A 589 15.64 15.77 -27.89
N ILE A 590 15.23 14.49 -27.89
CA ILE A 590 15.43 13.55 -26.77
C ILE A 590 16.92 13.37 -26.41
N LYS A 591 17.83 13.49 -27.39
CA LYS A 591 19.29 13.40 -27.18
C LYS A 591 19.87 14.61 -26.43
N LYS A 592 19.12 15.72 -26.29
CA LYS A 592 19.57 16.91 -25.58
C LYS A 592 19.46 16.73 -24.06
N LYS A 593 20.14 17.61 -23.30
CA LYS A 593 19.96 17.71 -21.86
C LYS A 593 18.57 18.33 -21.58
N LEU A 594 17.65 17.52 -21.09
CA LEU A 594 16.25 17.86 -20.82
C LEU A 594 15.93 17.58 -19.36
N SER A 595 14.94 18.28 -18.80
CA SER A 595 14.30 17.87 -17.56
C SER A 595 13.58 16.53 -17.74
N GLU A 596 13.31 15.82 -16.63
CA GLU A 596 12.57 14.55 -16.63
C GLU A 596 11.17 14.71 -17.24
N LYS A 597 10.53 15.86 -17.00
CA LYS A 597 9.20 16.20 -17.51
C LYS A 597 9.19 16.36 -19.02
N GLU A 598 10.08 17.20 -19.54
CA GLU A 598 10.20 17.45 -20.98
C GLU A 598 10.52 16.15 -21.71
N ARG A 599 11.43 15.34 -21.14
CA ARG A 599 11.76 14.03 -21.69
C ARG A 599 10.53 13.11 -21.74
N SER A 600 9.81 12.97 -20.63
CA SER A 600 8.59 12.15 -20.58
C SER A 600 7.56 12.62 -21.62
N GLN A 601 7.34 13.93 -21.74
CA GLN A 601 6.42 14.49 -22.72
C GLN A 601 6.86 14.21 -24.17
N LEU A 602 8.15 14.30 -24.48
CA LEU A 602 8.68 13.97 -25.81
C LEU A 602 8.50 12.49 -26.14
N TYR A 603 8.71 11.59 -25.17
CA TYR A 603 8.48 10.15 -25.39
C TYR A 603 7.01 9.79 -25.54
N ALA A 604 6.12 10.42 -24.77
CA ALA A 604 4.67 10.27 -24.98
C ALA A 604 4.26 10.72 -26.39
N THR A 605 4.83 11.83 -26.86
CA THR A 605 4.60 12.37 -28.20
C THR A 605 5.16 11.43 -29.26
N LEU A 606 6.38 10.91 -29.09
CA LEU A 606 6.99 9.94 -30.00
C LEU A 606 6.14 8.67 -30.16
N LEU A 607 5.63 8.12 -29.06
CA LEU A 607 4.72 6.96 -29.09
C LEU A 607 3.39 7.28 -29.79
N LYS A 608 2.91 8.52 -29.65
CA LYS A 608 1.71 9.00 -30.33
C LYS A 608 1.94 9.14 -31.84
N GLU A 609 3.09 9.67 -32.26
CA GLU A 609 3.48 9.71 -33.68
C GLU A 609 3.58 8.31 -34.28
N PHE A 610 4.11 7.32 -33.56
CA PHE A 610 4.09 5.93 -34.03
C PHE A 610 2.67 5.37 -34.15
N TYR A 611 1.79 5.69 -33.20
CA TYR A 611 0.37 5.31 -33.27
C TYR A 611 -0.29 5.90 -34.51
N ASP A 612 -0.09 7.20 -34.78
CA ASP A 612 -0.72 7.91 -35.90
C ASP A 612 -0.16 7.42 -37.25
N LEU A 613 1.17 7.27 -37.34
CA LEU A 613 1.84 6.68 -38.50
C LEU A 613 1.30 5.27 -38.80
N LEU A 614 1.32 4.36 -37.84
CA LEU A 614 0.84 2.99 -38.08
C LEU A 614 -0.66 2.93 -38.38
N GLY A 615 -1.45 3.86 -37.82
CA GLY A 615 -2.88 4.00 -38.11
C GLY A 615 -3.16 4.40 -39.55
N ASP A 616 -2.46 5.42 -40.06
CA ASP A 616 -2.62 5.90 -41.44
C ASP A 616 -2.21 4.86 -42.49
N PHE A 617 -1.25 3.99 -42.13
CA PHE A 617 -0.73 2.95 -43.02
C PHE A 617 -1.23 1.53 -42.69
N GLU A 618 -2.17 1.35 -41.74
CA GLU A 618 -2.58 0.02 -41.19
C GLU A 618 -2.86 -1.01 -42.30
N LYS A 619 -3.55 -0.60 -43.36
CA LYS A 619 -3.99 -1.46 -44.47
C LYS A 619 -2.85 -1.94 -45.37
N HIS A 620 -1.72 -1.23 -45.38
CA HIS A 620 -0.59 -1.51 -46.28
C HIS A 620 0.55 -2.25 -45.55
N LEU A 621 0.46 -2.39 -44.22
CA LEU A 621 1.52 -2.95 -43.39
C LEU A 621 1.30 -4.43 -43.08
N ASN A 622 2.40 -5.20 -43.12
CA ASN A 622 2.41 -6.58 -42.65
C ASN A 622 3.03 -6.64 -41.24
N PHE A 623 2.28 -7.18 -40.28
CA PHE A 623 2.75 -7.31 -38.90
C PHE A 623 4.05 -8.10 -38.74
N ILE A 624 4.33 -9.07 -39.64
CA ILE A 624 5.56 -9.87 -39.62
C ILE A 624 6.80 -8.96 -39.65
N ASP A 625 6.73 -7.82 -40.34
CA ASP A 625 7.84 -6.87 -40.44
C ASP A 625 8.13 -6.12 -39.13
N PHE A 626 7.21 -6.14 -38.17
CA PHE A 626 7.33 -5.43 -36.88
C PHE A 626 7.68 -6.38 -35.73
N LYS A 627 7.38 -7.68 -35.87
CA LYS A 627 7.50 -8.67 -34.79
C LYS A 627 8.87 -8.69 -34.12
N ASN A 628 9.95 -8.54 -34.89
CA ASN A 628 11.32 -8.58 -34.39
C ASN A 628 11.69 -7.33 -33.57
N TYR A 629 10.93 -6.25 -33.65
CA TYR A 629 11.23 -4.97 -33.01
C TYR A 629 10.38 -4.70 -31.77
N LEU A 630 9.39 -5.54 -31.47
CA LEU A 630 8.52 -5.37 -30.30
C LEU A 630 9.29 -5.42 -28.97
N HIS A 631 10.42 -6.12 -28.92
CA HIS A 631 11.25 -6.20 -27.72
C HIS A 631 11.75 -4.83 -27.24
N TYR A 632 11.88 -3.84 -28.12
CA TYR A 632 12.24 -2.47 -27.73
C TYR A 632 11.14 -1.76 -26.92
N LEU A 633 9.92 -2.30 -26.86
CA LEU A 633 8.84 -1.83 -25.99
C LEU A 633 8.83 -2.54 -24.63
N SER A 634 9.69 -3.54 -24.39
CA SER A 634 9.63 -4.39 -23.19
C SER A 634 9.76 -3.58 -21.91
N LYS A 635 10.69 -2.62 -21.87
CA LYS A 635 10.97 -1.86 -20.65
C LYS A 635 9.82 -0.93 -20.26
N ILE A 636 9.24 -0.23 -21.24
CA ILE A 636 8.07 0.63 -20.99
C ILE A 636 6.81 -0.18 -20.68
N ILE A 637 6.64 -1.37 -21.28
CA ILE A 637 5.56 -2.30 -20.97
C ILE A 637 5.71 -2.84 -19.54
N SER A 638 6.93 -3.20 -19.12
CA SER A 638 7.21 -3.64 -17.75
C SER A 638 6.84 -2.53 -16.76
N LEU A 639 7.30 -1.30 -16.99
CA LEU A 639 6.96 -0.15 -16.14
C LEU A 639 5.46 0.12 -16.08
N TYR A 640 4.76 0.00 -17.22
CA TYR A 640 3.30 0.10 -17.26
C TYR A 640 2.64 -0.95 -16.36
N ASN A 641 3.06 -2.20 -16.49
CA ASN A 641 2.50 -3.33 -15.75
C ASN A 641 2.77 -3.23 -14.24
N ASP A 642 4.00 -2.85 -13.86
CA ASP A 642 4.42 -2.65 -12.48
C ASP A 642 3.60 -1.54 -11.83
N GLU A 643 3.53 -0.35 -12.46
CA GLU A 643 2.75 0.75 -11.93
C GLU A 643 1.27 0.41 -11.77
N LYS A 644 0.71 -0.34 -12.73
CA LYS A 644 -0.69 -0.76 -12.67
C LYS A 644 -0.94 -1.68 -11.49
N LEU A 645 -0.07 -2.67 -11.27
CA LEU A 645 -0.13 -3.53 -10.09
C LEU A 645 -0.05 -2.70 -8.80
N ILE A 646 0.95 -1.83 -8.70
CA ILE A 646 1.17 -1.01 -7.50
C ILE A 646 -0.02 -0.09 -7.22
N LYS A 647 -0.67 0.47 -8.25
CA LYS A 647 -1.91 1.23 -8.10
C LYS A 647 -3.03 0.37 -7.49
N PHE A 648 -3.23 -0.85 -7.97
CA PHE A 648 -4.24 -1.76 -7.39
C PHE A 648 -3.95 -2.16 -5.94
N LEU A 649 -2.68 -2.19 -5.54
CA LEU A 649 -2.29 -2.49 -4.15
C LEU A 649 -2.38 -1.27 -3.22
N ALA A 650 -2.21 -0.06 -3.77
CA ALA A 650 -2.30 1.19 -3.04
C ALA A 650 -3.76 1.66 -2.83
N GLU A 651 -4.66 1.30 -3.74
CA GLU A 651 -6.13 1.50 -3.63
C GLU A 651 -6.76 0.51 -2.62
#